data_AF-C5M3D8-F1
#
_entry.id   AF-C5M3D8-F1
#
_cell.length_a   1.000
_cell.length_b   1.000
_cell.length_c   1.000
_cell.angle_alpha   90.00
_cell.angle_beta   90.00
_cell.angle_gamma   90.00
#
_symmetry.space_group_name_H-M   'P 1'
#
loop_
_entity.id
_entity.type
_entity.pdbx_description
1 polymer ?
#
loop_
_entity_poly.entity_id
_entity_poly.type
_entity_poly.pdbx_seq_one_letter_code
_entity_poly.pdbx_strand_id
1 'polypeptide(L)'
;MSHSYQKSLYKELFNDSVENDDIFYKSIFTTPVYDDLLLGVLRENSEAIVLSSDISERNLAILRKIFTAGLTVLKDAIQYDERDDIADISTQLPNGKQSMSSEAILDNGGGDITELNGNSSNNSSRQVLAEFDDGDDLTTLNGPKQSQATSKNNSTPSLTTEREFEFLDDELRAQLIENSIRIFRDWFQNIIDVNDKFRKRNEVSDQHDLCVKLFESFKEKENVTPLVQLLIKLKWFLNISLQRIEDSSPGARFLSLTAIKESINLLNRILRSIYSGLSHFKSATDEYNVLKSLLFSFYEVDLSNILQRIIKISNPTAKEKKKEKEEEVYDAPKVILSVDTLVNLYLLIGVLVNIPPIFIPDIQANSDITALSTSLKNPYKQIFDATYDWNLFNEEINSKFLPFFCMEYNYCYKFRPDLMLNKIQNSSLINWLSGNRLSSDLYVNCLTTDVITNLQVNNKLSLINNATEDVYLKELQDMYEHKLARLSIRGADDDSHLELAKLLPALLNIYTLSENPSFVKVFTTQKYDYYNELDTRPEDEVEYVELFEVWLCLLSYIFEYQYRSSLMQDLTTLSLATLFNLPLDSLQNFQINEYKWKLCHQKVPFVSLNTGKLGYKSSLFYILDAVQNLLRFNLTYKLNVGNISMGLNLVYNILQVFQNDPTIDLSQYAWDDFHLSLFGMIKFFKKQSLIKSKYVTFEELGSLVEDCLLVLNLLLHGRFNDVQQDTGEEPSTIMTMLGFSSSKSINYGLVYNILLNYESIQSLLSTFDLKSSTNLQSLFHCMEYFDDVFYLTEESKLHAKLNKIDVIDFDFDSSEFLSAINSFTNEKRENESLESSSKSNGSSPVYKYKDTLKHSSTSTLSDHDMLNIIQNVLSQKF
;
A
#
# COMPACT_ATOMS: atom_id res chain seq x y z
N MET A 1 20.30 20.98 -32.82
CA MET A 1 20.74 22.20 -32.10
C MET A 1 21.81 21.82 -31.08
N SER A 2 22.88 22.61 -30.95
CA SER A 2 24.06 22.25 -30.15
C SER A 2 23.87 22.51 -28.66
N HIS A 3 24.19 21.53 -27.80
CA HIS A 3 24.27 21.61 -26.33
C HIS A 3 24.92 22.91 -25.79
N SER A 4 25.80 23.58 -26.55
CA SER A 4 26.37 24.88 -26.19
C SER A 4 25.35 26.02 -26.15
N TYR A 5 24.31 26.00 -26.98
CA TYR A 5 23.26 27.03 -27.03
C TYR A 5 22.39 26.95 -25.77
N GLN A 6 21.90 25.76 -25.42
CA GLN A 6 21.12 25.56 -24.19
C GLN A 6 21.93 25.88 -22.94
N LYS A 7 23.24 25.54 -22.94
CA LYS A 7 24.14 25.94 -21.86
C LYS A 7 24.29 27.45 -21.73
N SER A 8 24.25 28.22 -22.82
CA SER A 8 24.24 29.69 -22.77
C SER A 8 22.90 30.20 -22.25
N LEU A 9 21.80 29.71 -22.82
CA LEU A 9 20.44 30.10 -22.46
C LEU A 9 20.15 29.89 -20.96
N TYR A 10 20.51 28.72 -20.41
CA TYR A 10 20.31 28.45 -18.99
C TYR A 10 21.21 29.31 -18.11
N LYS A 11 22.47 29.56 -18.50
CA LYS A 11 23.36 30.46 -17.75
C LYS A 11 22.85 31.91 -17.70
N GLU A 12 22.14 32.34 -18.74
CA GLU A 12 21.55 33.68 -18.80
C GLU A 12 20.36 33.84 -17.85
N LEU A 13 19.74 32.75 -17.34
CA LEU A 13 18.60 32.81 -16.41
C LEU A 13 18.87 33.66 -15.17
N PHE A 14 20.04 33.48 -14.57
CA PHE A 14 20.45 34.13 -13.33
C PHE A 14 21.58 35.14 -13.55
N ASN A 15 21.81 35.56 -14.80
CA ASN A 15 22.86 36.54 -15.09
C ASN A 15 22.39 37.96 -14.75
N ASP A 16 23.12 38.61 -13.84
CA ASP A 16 22.83 39.96 -13.41
C ASP A 16 22.96 41.03 -14.51
N SER A 17 23.73 40.74 -15.56
CA SER A 17 23.99 41.69 -16.65
C SER A 17 22.95 41.69 -17.77
N VAL A 18 21.92 40.84 -17.70
CA VAL A 18 20.90 40.68 -18.75
C VAL A 18 19.51 40.86 -18.16
N GLU A 19 18.73 41.80 -18.67
CA GLU A 19 17.31 41.93 -18.35
C GLU A 19 16.51 40.93 -19.19
N ASN A 20 16.10 39.82 -18.57
CA ASN A 20 15.30 38.80 -19.21
C ASN A 20 13.82 39.21 -19.26
N ASP A 21 13.27 39.33 -20.46
CA ASP A 21 11.86 39.64 -20.74
C ASP A 21 11.00 38.36 -20.84
N ASP A 22 9.69 38.53 -21.02
CA ASP A 22 8.76 37.39 -21.12
C ASP A 22 9.06 36.47 -22.31
N ILE A 23 9.61 37.02 -23.41
CA ILE A 23 10.00 36.26 -24.60
C ILE A 23 11.17 35.33 -24.27
N PHE A 24 12.16 35.82 -23.52
CA PHE A 24 13.26 35.01 -23.03
C PHE A 24 12.74 33.82 -22.19
N TYR A 25 11.86 34.07 -21.21
CA TYR A 25 11.34 32.99 -20.37
C TYR A 25 10.53 31.96 -21.16
N LYS A 26 9.74 32.39 -22.15
CA LYS A 26 9.03 31.47 -23.07
C LYS A 26 9.98 30.63 -23.91
N SER A 27 11.13 31.18 -24.33
CA SER A 27 12.10 30.47 -25.18
C SER A 27 12.74 29.24 -24.50
N ILE A 28 12.74 29.20 -23.16
CA ILE A 28 13.20 28.05 -22.38
C ILE A 28 12.35 26.81 -22.69
N PHE A 29 11.05 27.01 -22.89
CA PHE A 29 10.05 25.95 -23.09
C PHE A 29 9.97 25.48 -24.56
N THR A 30 10.28 26.37 -25.50
CA THR A 30 10.22 26.08 -26.94
C THR A 30 11.49 25.45 -27.50
N THR A 31 12.50 25.20 -26.66
CA THR A 31 13.76 24.56 -27.05
C THR A 31 13.92 23.16 -26.42
N PRO A 32 14.71 22.26 -27.02
CA PRO A 32 14.94 20.92 -26.46
C PRO A 32 15.53 20.98 -25.05
N VAL A 33 14.93 20.23 -24.12
CA VAL A 33 15.31 20.22 -22.69
C VAL A 33 16.51 19.31 -22.45
N TYR A 34 17.54 19.85 -21.80
CA TYR A 34 18.67 19.09 -21.26
C TYR A 34 18.58 19.07 -19.72
N ASP A 35 17.89 18.08 -19.19
CA ASP A 35 17.48 17.98 -17.78
C ASP A 35 18.65 18.22 -16.81
N ASP A 36 19.77 17.51 -16.97
CA ASP A 36 20.95 17.63 -16.10
C ASP A 36 21.56 19.03 -16.09
N LEU A 37 21.58 19.71 -17.25
CA LEU A 37 22.10 21.07 -17.36
C LEU A 37 21.18 22.09 -16.70
N LEU A 38 19.88 22.00 -16.98
CA LEU A 38 18.88 22.90 -16.40
C LEU A 38 18.86 22.76 -14.88
N LEU A 39 18.78 21.52 -14.40
CA LEU A 39 18.78 21.19 -12.99
C LEU A 39 20.07 21.68 -12.29
N GLY A 40 21.24 21.52 -12.93
CA GLY A 40 22.51 22.03 -12.40
C GLY A 40 22.48 23.55 -12.17
N VAL A 41 22.00 24.31 -13.16
CA VAL A 41 21.89 25.77 -13.07
C VAL A 41 20.86 26.19 -12.00
N LEU A 42 19.69 25.53 -11.97
CA LEU A 42 18.67 25.83 -10.96
C LEU A 42 19.19 25.57 -9.54
N ARG A 43 19.88 24.45 -9.31
CA ARG A 43 20.41 24.07 -7.99
C ARG A 43 21.45 25.08 -7.48
N GLU A 44 22.45 25.42 -8.30
CA GLU A 44 23.52 26.36 -7.93
C GLU A 44 22.95 27.70 -7.45
N ASN A 45 21.93 28.23 -8.15
CA ASN A 45 21.33 29.52 -7.84
C ASN A 45 20.28 29.45 -6.72
N SER A 46 19.59 28.31 -6.58
CA SER A 46 18.62 28.08 -5.51
C SER A 46 19.29 27.89 -4.15
N GLU A 47 20.51 27.36 -4.11
CA GLU A 47 21.30 27.28 -2.88
C GLU A 47 21.67 28.67 -2.33
N ALA A 48 21.87 29.67 -3.20
CA ALA A 48 22.14 31.04 -2.77
C ALA A 48 20.93 31.71 -2.09
N ILE A 49 19.71 31.23 -2.35
CA ILE A 49 18.46 31.77 -1.75
C ILE A 49 18.42 31.62 -0.23
N VAL A 50 19.14 30.64 0.31
CA VAL A 50 19.16 30.36 1.75
C VAL A 50 20.30 31.08 2.47
N LEU A 51 21.26 31.66 1.74
CA LEU A 51 22.54 32.14 2.29
C LEU A 51 22.71 33.67 2.31
N SER A 52 21.91 34.45 1.57
CA SER A 52 22.08 35.92 1.45
C SER A 52 20.78 36.65 1.15
N SER A 53 20.47 37.78 1.81
CA SER A 53 19.18 38.49 1.67
C SER A 53 18.88 38.98 0.25
N ASP A 54 19.76 39.76 -0.37
CA ASP A 54 19.41 40.48 -1.60
C ASP A 54 19.44 39.59 -2.84
N ILE A 55 20.43 38.68 -2.93
CA ILE A 55 20.51 37.68 -4.01
C ILE A 55 19.39 36.63 -3.85
N SER A 56 18.90 36.39 -2.62
CA SER A 56 17.82 35.42 -2.38
C SER A 56 16.49 35.84 -2.96
N GLU A 57 16.06 37.09 -2.76
CA GLU A 57 14.77 37.56 -3.28
C GLU A 57 14.76 37.59 -4.81
N ARG A 58 15.88 37.99 -5.42
CA ARG A 58 16.04 37.99 -6.89
C ARG A 58 15.93 36.58 -7.47
N ASN A 59 16.72 35.63 -6.96
CA ASN A 59 16.72 34.25 -7.48
C ASN A 59 15.35 33.59 -7.27
N LEU A 60 14.70 33.89 -6.15
CA LEU A 60 13.35 33.43 -5.87
C LEU A 60 12.31 34.03 -6.85
N ALA A 61 12.43 35.32 -7.20
CA ALA A 61 11.60 35.95 -8.22
C ALA A 61 11.81 35.33 -9.61
N ILE A 62 13.04 34.97 -9.99
CA ILE A 62 13.36 34.28 -11.25
C ILE A 62 12.68 32.92 -11.30
N LEU A 63 12.78 32.11 -10.23
CA LEU A 63 12.11 30.81 -10.15
C LEU A 63 10.59 30.92 -10.31
N ARG A 64 9.98 31.97 -9.73
CA ARG A 64 8.56 32.27 -9.90
C ARG A 64 8.22 32.67 -11.32
N LYS A 65 9.04 33.52 -11.96
CA LYS A 65 8.85 33.92 -13.37
C LYS A 65 8.91 32.73 -14.31
N ILE A 66 9.84 31.79 -14.09
CA ILE A 66 9.92 30.53 -14.85
C ILE A 66 8.59 29.76 -14.70
N PHE A 67 8.08 29.63 -13.47
CA PHE A 67 6.83 28.93 -13.21
C PHE A 67 5.63 29.59 -13.92
N THR A 68 5.48 30.92 -13.80
CA THR A 68 4.38 31.66 -14.43
C THR A 68 4.48 31.67 -15.95
N ALA A 69 5.69 31.80 -16.51
CA ALA A 69 5.90 31.72 -17.96
C ALA A 69 5.55 30.33 -18.49
N GLY A 70 5.95 29.27 -17.77
CA GLY A 70 5.59 27.90 -18.10
C GLY A 70 4.07 27.66 -18.06
N LEU A 71 3.37 28.28 -17.11
CA LEU A 71 1.90 28.20 -17.03
C LEU A 71 1.22 28.84 -18.23
N THR A 72 1.79 29.91 -18.78
CA THR A 72 1.30 30.59 -19.98
C THR A 72 1.59 29.76 -21.23
N VAL A 73 2.82 29.28 -21.39
CA VAL A 73 3.20 28.41 -22.53
C VAL A 73 2.36 27.14 -22.54
N LEU A 74 2.19 26.49 -21.40
CA LEU A 74 1.38 25.28 -21.30
C LEU A 74 -0.09 25.56 -21.65
N LYS A 75 -0.68 26.65 -21.12
CA LYS A 75 -2.06 27.06 -21.43
C LYS A 75 -2.29 27.21 -22.93
N ASP A 76 -1.38 27.90 -23.61
CA ASP A 76 -1.49 28.15 -25.05
C ASP A 76 -1.22 26.87 -25.87
N ALA A 77 -0.21 26.08 -25.48
CA ALA A 77 0.16 24.84 -26.16
C ALA A 77 -0.95 23.77 -26.07
N ILE A 78 -1.62 23.66 -24.92
CA ILE A 78 -2.74 22.73 -24.76
C ILE A 78 -4.02 23.28 -25.39
N GLN A 79 -4.09 24.57 -25.75
CA GLN A 79 -5.29 25.23 -26.29
C GLN A 79 -6.43 25.39 -25.26
N TYR A 80 -6.07 25.62 -24.00
CA TYR A 80 -7.01 25.75 -22.87
C TYR A 80 -8.05 26.87 -23.07
N ASP A 81 -9.35 26.57 -22.95
CA ASP A 81 -10.43 27.57 -22.94
C ASP A 81 -10.93 27.81 -21.51
N GLU A 82 -10.82 29.04 -21.02
CA GLU A 82 -11.24 29.44 -19.66
C GLU A 82 -12.77 29.34 -19.45
N ARG A 83 -13.54 29.16 -20.53
CA ARG A 83 -15.00 29.01 -20.46
C ARG A 83 -15.45 27.62 -19.99
N ASP A 84 -14.58 26.61 -20.03
CA ASP A 84 -14.92 25.24 -19.62
C ASP A 84 -14.99 25.08 -18.08
N ASP A 85 -14.36 25.96 -17.29
CA ASP A 85 -14.32 25.85 -15.81
C ASP A 85 -15.57 26.41 -15.09
N ILE A 86 -16.32 27.34 -15.71
CA ILE A 86 -17.47 28.00 -15.05
C ILE A 86 -18.62 27.00 -14.83
N ALA A 87 -18.66 25.90 -15.58
CA ALA A 87 -19.65 24.84 -15.41
C ALA A 87 -19.31 23.85 -14.27
N ASP A 88 -18.03 23.55 -14.05
CA ASP A 88 -17.59 22.50 -13.12
C ASP A 88 -17.22 23.02 -11.72
N ILE A 89 -16.72 24.27 -11.60
CA ILE A 89 -16.38 24.84 -10.27
C ILE A 89 -17.65 25.31 -9.53
N SER A 90 -18.73 25.66 -10.27
CA SER A 90 -19.98 26.16 -9.66
C SER A 90 -20.98 25.05 -9.27
N THR A 91 -20.71 23.78 -9.59
CA THR A 91 -21.64 22.66 -9.37
C THR A 91 -21.17 21.63 -8.34
N GLN A 92 -20.02 21.84 -7.70
CA GLN A 92 -19.52 20.98 -6.60
C GLN A 92 -19.67 21.59 -5.19
N LEU A 93 -20.57 22.56 -5.02
CA LEU A 93 -21.26 22.73 -3.74
C LEU A 93 -22.53 21.87 -3.79
N PRO A 94 -22.84 21.06 -2.75
CA PRO A 94 -24.02 20.21 -2.75
C PRO A 94 -25.27 21.06 -2.56
N ASN A 95 -25.70 21.75 -3.61
CA ASN A 95 -27.07 22.19 -3.72
C ASN A 95 -27.88 21.02 -4.26
N GLY A 96 -28.38 20.21 -3.33
CA GLY A 96 -29.41 19.23 -3.59
C GLY A 96 -30.60 19.92 -4.25
N LYS A 97 -30.75 19.69 -5.55
CA LYS A 97 -32.01 19.64 -6.28
C LYS A 97 -31.72 18.98 -7.63
N GLN A 98 -31.81 17.65 -7.64
CA GLN A 98 -32.02 16.89 -8.86
C GLN A 98 -33.31 17.40 -9.51
N SER A 99 -33.20 18.15 -10.60
CA SER A 99 -34.31 18.43 -11.50
C SER A 99 -34.39 17.29 -12.51
N MET A 100 -35.13 16.24 -12.14
CA MET A 100 -35.60 15.23 -13.09
C MET A 100 -36.55 15.89 -14.10
N SER A 101 -36.18 15.90 -15.37
CA SER A 101 -37.08 16.19 -16.47
C SER A 101 -37.98 14.98 -16.75
N SER A 102 -39.28 15.14 -16.64
CA SER A 102 -40.26 14.31 -17.35
C SER A 102 -41.43 15.17 -17.79
N GLU A 103 -41.67 15.17 -19.10
CA GLU A 103 -42.70 15.92 -19.78
C GLU A 103 -44.14 15.47 -19.43
N ALA A 104 -45.00 16.49 -19.39
CA ALA A 104 -46.36 16.54 -19.93
C ALA A 104 -47.57 16.10 -19.05
N ILE A 105 -48.60 16.97 -19.16
CA ILE A 105 -50.06 16.73 -19.15
C ILE A 105 -50.84 17.18 -17.89
N LEU A 106 -51.67 18.22 -18.12
CA LEU A 106 -52.96 18.62 -17.51
C LEU A 106 -52.97 19.01 -16.02
N ASP A 107 -53.20 20.28 -15.71
CA ASP A 107 -54.53 20.91 -15.57
C ASP A 107 -55.45 20.19 -14.56
N ASN A 108 -55.55 20.75 -13.35
CA ASN A 108 -56.84 21.12 -12.74
C ASN A 108 -56.64 21.76 -11.35
N GLY A 109 -56.90 23.07 -11.31
CA GLY A 109 -57.95 23.62 -10.46
C GLY A 109 -57.80 23.63 -8.93
N GLY A 110 -57.69 24.86 -8.41
CA GLY A 110 -58.31 25.30 -7.15
C GLY A 110 -57.55 24.89 -5.90
N GLY A 111 -57.09 25.78 -5.03
CA GLY A 111 -57.52 27.15 -4.76
C GLY A 111 -57.44 27.28 -3.25
N ASP A 112 -56.59 28.17 -2.74
CA ASP A 112 -57.10 29.27 -1.93
C ASP A 112 -56.03 30.32 -1.73
N ILE A 113 -56.49 31.55 -1.90
CA ILE A 113 -55.79 32.81 -1.74
C ILE A 113 -56.44 33.43 -0.51
N THR A 114 -55.64 33.88 0.46
CA THR A 114 -55.90 35.06 1.31
C THR A 114 -54.68 35.21 2.23
N GLU A 115 -53.82 36.18 1.96
CA GLU A 115 -53.81 37.51 2.63
C GLU A 115 -52.98 37.45 3.94
N LEU A 116 -52.01 38.33 4.25
CA LEU A 116 -51.85 39.75 3.96
C LEU A 116 -50.45 40.27 4.37
N ASN A 117 -50.05 41.35 3.70
CA ASN A 117 -49.07 42.42 4.04
C ASN A 117 -47.56 42.12 3.98
N GLY A 118 -46.73 42.94 3.32
CA GLY A 118 -47.01 44.18 2.59
C GLY A 118 -45.74 44.98 2.26
N ASN A 119 -45.89 45.81 1.22
CA ASN A 119 -45.14 47.00 0.81
C ASN A 119 -43.97 46.92 -0.18
N SER A 120 -44.29 47.61 -1.28
CA SER A 120 -43.64 47.89 -2.53
C SER A 120 -42.65 49.07 -2.48
N SER A 121 -41.79 49.03 -3.50
CA SER A 121 -41.00 50.09 -4.13
C SER A 121 -41.66 51.47 -4.29
N ASN A 122 -40.81 52.51 -4.36
CA ASN A 122 -40.75 53.51 -5.43
C ASN A 122 -39.49 54.41 -5.23
N ASN A 123 -38.54 54.52 -6.16
CA ASN A 123 -38.50 55.22 -7.47
C ASN A 123 -38.21 56.74 -7.41
N SER A 124 -37.26 57.20 -8.23
CA SER A 124 -37.32 58.46 -9.00
C SER A 124 -36.45 58.30 -10.27
N SER A 125 -36.96 58.19 -11.50
CA SER A 125 -37.74 59.14 -12.36
C SER A 125 -36.88 60.29 -12.90
N ARG A 126 -36.94 60.82 -14.14
CA ARG A 126 -37.72 60.62 -15.39
C ARG A 126 -37.21 61.69 -16.40
N GLN A 127 -37.19 61.39 -17.71
CA GLN A 127 -37.68 62.19 -18.90
C GLN A 127 -37.24 63.69 -19.10
N VAL A 128 -37.09 64.36 -20.26
CA VAL A 128 -37.33 64.16 -21.72
C VAL A 128 -37.02 65.51 -22.48
N LEU A 129 -36.58 65.44 -23.77
CA LEU A 129 -36.62 66.46 -24.88
C LEU A 129 -35.76 67.76 -24.76
N ALA A 130 -35.31 68.48 -25.83
CA ALA A 130 -35.60 68.52 -27.27
C ALA A 130 -34.47 69.23 -28.09
N GLU A 131 -34.46 68.99 -29.41
CA GLU A 131 -34.20 69.90 -30.56
C GLU A 131 -32.81 70.45 -31.01
N PHE A 132 -32.77 70.72 -32.33
CA PHE A 132 -31.77 71.33 -33.26
C PHE A 132 -30.74 70.37 -33.88
N ASP A 133 -30.82 69.96 -35.16
CA ASP A 133 -30.86 70.67 -36.47
C ASP A 133 -29.49 71.25 -36.88
N ASP A 134 -28.88 70.64 -37.90
CA ASP A 134 -28.30 71.34 -39.07
C ASP A 134 -27.49 70.40 -39.99
N GLY A 135 -27.82 70.45 -41.28
CA GLY A 135 -26.87 70.41 -42.40
C GLY A 135 -26.55 69.04 -43.01
N ASP A 136 -27.26 68.62 -44.06
CA ASP A 136 -26.90 68.82 -45.49
C ASP A 136 -25.54 68.24 -45.91
N ASP A 137 -25.57 67.10 -46.60
CA ASP A 137 -25.32 66.99 -48.07
C ASP A 137 -25.32 65.50 -48.45
N LEU A 138 -26.33 64.98 -49.16
CA LEU A 138 -26.45 64.97 -50.64
C LEU A 138 -25.22 64.40 -51.36
N THR A 139 -25.25 63.11 -51.67
CA THR A 139 -25.33 62.59 -53.06
C THR A 139 -25.80 61.12 -53.01
N THR A 140 -27.06 60.79 -53.29
CA THR A 140 -27.63 60.46 -54.62
C THR A 140 -26.90 59.29 -55.31
N LEU A 141 -27.53 58.24 -55.87
CA LEU A 141 -28.89 58.00 -56.36
C LEU A 141 -29.10 56.47 -56.63
N ASN A 142 -30.33 56.03 -56.39
CA ASN A 142 -31.12 55.01 -57.10
C ASN A 142 -30.88 53.48 -56.92
N GLY A 143 -31.95 52.83 -56.44
CA GLY A 143 -32.16 51.38 -56.33
C GLY A 143 -32.51 50.65 -57.65
N PRO A 144 -33.14 49.45 -57.63
CA PRO A 144 -34.40 49.21 -56.94
C PRO A 144 -34.50 47.88 -56.15
N LYS A 145 -35.72 47.65 -55.64
CA LYS A 145 -36.21 46.78 -54.57
C LYS A 145 -36.23 45.26 -54.83
N GLN A 146 -36.29 44.56 -53.68
CA GLN A 146 -36.87 43.23 -53.38
C GLN A 146 -36.09 42.01 -53.89
N SER A 147 -35.71 41.04 -53.04
CA SER A 147 -36.64 40.20 -52.27
C SER A 147 -35.98 39.49 -51.08
N GLN A 148 -36.80 39.24 -50.06
CA GLN A 148 -36.66 38.38 -48.88
C GLN A 148 -35.60 37.26 -48.95
N ALA A 149 -34.69 37.21 -47.97
CA ALA A 149 -34.27 35.98 -47.28
C ALA A 149 -33.36 36.31 -46.07
N THR A 150 -33.80 35.83 -44.89
CA THR A 150 -33.01 35.40 -43.72
C THR A 150 -31.90 36.33 -43.18
N SER A 151 -32.23 37.03 -42.09
CA SER A 151 -31.29 37.74 -41.23
C SER A 151 -30.26 36.80 -40.61
N LYS A 152 -29.05 36.78 -41.18
CA LYS A 152 -27.83 36.56 -40.40
C LYS A 152 -27.66 37.79 -39.51
N ASN A 153 -27.87 37.63 -38.21
CA ASN A 153 -27.34 38.60 -37.25
C ASN A 153 -25.83 38.42 -37.24
N ASN A 154 -25.14 39.42 -37.79
CA ASN A 154 -23.72 39.63 -37.60
C ASN A 154 -23.45 39.76 -36.10
N SER A 155 -22.93 38.69 -35.51
CA SER A 155 -22.08 38.79 -34.34
C SER A 155 -20.92 39.71 -34.69
N THR A 156 -20.79 40.80 -33.95
CA THR A 156 -19.54 41.50 -33.71
C THR A 156 -18.38 40.48 -33.65
N PRO A 157 -17.28 40.67 -34.38
CA PRO A 157 -16.12 39.79 -34.21
C PRO A 157 -15.62 40.04 -32.79
N SER A 158 -15.83 39.07 -31.91
CA SER A 158 -15.03 38.97 -30.69
C SER A 158 -13.57 38.98 -31.14
N LEU A 159 -12.76 39.89 -30.60
CA LEU A 159 -11.31 39.77 -30.70
C LEU A 159 -10.94 38.40 -30.12
N THR A 160 -10.76 37.40 -30.98
CA THR A 160 -10.04 36.19 -30.63
C THR A 160 -8.62 36.63 -30.39
N THR A 161 -8.20 36.62 -29.13
CA THR A 161 -6.79 36.65 -28.75
C THR A 161 -6.08 35.55 -29.57
N GLU A 162 -5.31 35.95 -30.58
CA GLU A 162 -4.50 35.01 -31.38
C GLU A 162 -3.61 34.23 -30.41
N ARG A 163 -3.78 32.92 -30.33
CA ARG A 163 -2.95 32.08 -29.46
C ARG A 163 -1.58 31.94 -30.11
N GLU A 164 -0.52 32.24 -29.37
CA GLU A 164 0.85 32.35 -29.91
C GLU A 164 1.35 31.05 -30.56
N PHE A 165 0.80 29.89 -30.20
CA PHE A 165 1.20 28.58 -30.74
C PHE A 165 0.11 27.89 -31.59
N GLU A 166 -0.89 28.65 -32.06
CA GLU A 166 -2.01 28.10 -32.84
C GLU A 166 -1.56 27.48 -34.17
N PHE A 167 -0.49 28.00 -34.76
CA PHE A 167 0.08 27.56 -36.03
C PHE A 167 0.96 26.30 -35.96
N LEU A 168 1.28 25.77 -34.78
CA LEU A 168 2.09 24.56 -34.65
C LEU A 168 1.34 23.33 -35.17
N ASP A 169 2.07 22.42 -35.82
CA ASP A 169 1.54 21.09 -36.12
C ASP A 169 1.37 20.25 -34.85
N ASP A 170 0.68 19.12 -34.94
CA ASP A 170 0.36 18.29 -33.77
C ASP A 170 1.60 17.65 -33.13
N GLU A 171 2.66 17.40 -33.89
CA GLU A 171 3.90 16.79 -33.39
C GLU A 171 4.74 17.81 -32.61
N LEU A 172 4.94 19.00 -33.15
CA LEU A 172 5.61 20.13 -32.48
C LEU A 172 4.81 20.62 -31.27
N ARG A 173 3.47 20.61 -31.36
CA ARG A 173 2.61 20.93 -30.22
C ARG A 173 2.78 19.89 -29.11
N ALA A 174 2.77 18.60 -29.42
CA ALA A 174 3.01 17.54 -28.45
C ALA A 174 4.40 17.67 -27.79
N GLN A 175 5.44 17.98 -28.57
CA GLN A 175 6.80 18.23 -28.06
C GLN A 175 6.86 19.47 -27.15
N LEU A 176 6.15 20.54 -27.48
CA LEU A 176 6.08 21.75 -26.64
C LEU A 176 5.41 21.45 -25.29
N ILE A 177 4.33 20.67 -25.29
CA ILE A 177 3.65 20.22 -24.08
C ILE A 177 4.60 19.34 -23.24
N GLU A 178 5.26 18.37 -23.87
CA GLU A 178 6.24 17.50 -23.21
C GLU A 178 7.37 18.32 -22.56
N ASN A 179 8.00 19.23 -23.31
CA ASN A 179 9.06 20.10 -22.79
C ASN A 179 8.58 20.93 -21.60
N SER A 180 7.35 21.45 -21.67
CA SER A 180 6.77 22.25 -20.59
C SER A 180 6.61 21.45 -19.31
N ILE A 181 6.07 20.23 -19.41
CA ILE A 181 5.90 19.32 -18.28
C ILE A 181 7.27 18.91 -17.72
N ARG A 182 8.26 18.63 -18.57
CA ARG A 182 9.63 18.28 -18.15
C ARG A 182 10.33 19.41 -17.40
N ILE A 183 10.20 20.66 -17.86
CA ILE A 183 10.76 21.81 -17.15
C ILE A 183 10.09 22.00 -15.79
N PHE A 184 8.76 21.84 -15.68
CA PHE A 184 8.09 21.84 -14.37
C PHE A 184 8.60 20.71 -13.47
N ARG A 185 8.81 19.52 -14.02
CA ARG A 185 9.31 18.36 -13.28
C ARG A 185 10.71 18.65 -12.73
N ASP A 186 11.60 19.21 -13.54
CA ASP A 186 12.96 19.58 -13.13
C ASP A 186 12.96 20.75 -12.13
N TRP A 187 12.01 21.69 -12.24
CA TRP A 187 11.79 22.77 -11.29
C TRP A 187 11.41 22.24 -9.89
N PHE A 188 10.49 21.27 -9.80
CA PHE A 188 10.16 20.61 -8.53
C PHE A 188 11.30 19.71 -8.03
N GLN A 189 12.04 19.05 -8.94
CA GLN A 189 13.21 18.27 -8.56
C GLN A 189 14.30 19.16 -7.93
N ASN A 190 14.53 20.35 -8.46
CA ASN A 190 15.41 21.36 -7.87
C ASN A 190 14.99 21.70 -6.42
N ILE A 191 13.71 21.89 -6.14
CA ILE A 191 13.20 22.14 -4.78
C ILE A 191 13.60 20.99 -3.83
N ILE A 192 13.36 19.75 -4.26
CA ILE A 192 13.69 18.56 -3.47
C ILE A 192 15.19 18.51 -3.16
N ASP A 193 16.04 18.64 -4.19
CA ASP A 193 17.50 18.51 -4.03
C ASP A 193 18.09 19.59 -3.12
N VAL A 194 17.61 20.83 -3.26
CA VAL A 194 18.05 21.97 -2.47
C VAL A 194 17.62 21.78 -1.01
N ASN A 195 16.36 21.43 -0.75
CA ASN A 195 15.86 21.15 0.59
C ASN A 195 16.62 19.97 1.25
N ASP A 196 16.83 18.86 0.53
CA ASP A 196 17.59 17.71 1.05
C ASP A 196 19.05 18.07 1.39
N LYS A 197 19.67 18.94 0.58
CA LYS A 197 21.03 19.43 0.83
C LYS A 197 21.11 20.30 2.08
N PHE A 198 20.14 21.19 2.30
CA PHE A 198 20.11 22.05 3.48
C PHE A 198 19.86 21.27 4.76
N ARG A 199 18.93 20.31 4.73
CA ARG A 199 18.63 19.47 5.90
C ARG A 199 19.83 18.63 6.35
N LYS A 200 20.67 18.17 5.41
CA LYS A 200 21.91 17.43 5.73
C LYS A 200 23.00 18.28 6.38
N ARG A 201 22.97 19.61 6.23
CA ARG A 201 24.03 20.51 6.73
C ARG A 201 23.87 20.88 8.21
N ASN A 202 22.77 20.52 8.89
CA ASN A 202 22.53 20.75 10.34
C ASN A 202 22.78 22.19 10.87
N GLU A 203 22.99 23.19 10.00
CA GLU A 203 23.52 24.51 10.37
C GLU A 203 22.52 25.66 10.21
N VAL A 204 21.30 25.42 9.72
CA VAL A 204 20.32 26.49 9.48
C VAL A 204 19.07 26.21 10.28
N SER A 205 18.64 27.20 11.06
CA SER A 205 17.41 27.22 11.84
C SER A 205 16.19 26.76 11.03
N ASP A 206 15.21 26.20 11.73
CA ASP A 206 13.91 25.60 11.32
C ASP A 206 13.01 26.44 10.36
N GLN A 207 13.55 27.29 9.48
CA GLN A 207 12.81 28.37 8.78
C GLN A 207 13.04 28.43 7.25
N HIS A 208 13.79 27.49 6.67
CA HIS A 208 14.26 27.62 5.27
C HIS A 208 13.89 26.42 4.40
N ASP A 209 12.60 26.29 4.05
CA ASP A 209 12.13 25.35 3.01
C ASP A 209 11.79 26.12 1.72
N LEU A 210 12.43 25.76 0.62
CA LEU A 210 12.28 26.45 -0.66
C LEU A 210 10.87 26.30 -1.22
N CYS A 211 10.18 25.18 -0.97
CA CYS A 211 8.80 24.97 -1.39
C CYS A 211 7.89 25.99 -0.71
N VAL A 212 8.00 26.12 0.62
CA VAL A 212 7.23 27.08 1.42
C VAL A 212 7.48 28.49 0.94
N LYS A 213 8.75 28.92 0.82
CA LYS A 213 9.09 30.28 0.38
C LYS A 213 8.56 30.60 -1.02
N LEU A 214 8.61 29.65 -1.95
CA LEU A 214 8.11 29.87 -3.31
C LEU A 214 6.60 30.10 -3.32
N PHE A 215 5.83 29.28 -2.58
CA PHE A 215 4.36 29.30 -2.59
C PHE A 215 3.72 30.29 -1.61
N GLU A 216 4.39 30.68 -0.54
CA GLU A 216 3.87 31.63 0.44
C GLU A 216 3.62 33.00 -0.19
N SER A 217 4.61 33.61 -0.87
CA SER A 217 4.39 34.93 -1.47
C SER A 217 3.55 34.92 -2.76
N PHE A 218 3.07 33.76 -3.22
CA PHE A 218 2.01 33.71 -4.23
C PHE A 218 0.61 33.97 -3.63
N LYS A 219 0.41 33.75 -2.32
CA LYS A 219 -0.89 33.99 -1.66
C LYS A 219 -1.28 35.47 -1.57
N GLU A 220 -0.35 36.39 -1.74
CA GLU A 220 -0.59 37.82 -1.55
C GLU A 220 -1.29 38.51 -2.73
N LYS A 221 -1.45 37.85 -3.90
CA LYS A 221 -1.86 38.54 -5.15
C LYS A 221 -3.01 37.92 -5.95
N GLU A 222 -3.38 36.65 -5.75
CA GLU A 222 -4.42 35.97 -6.55
C GLU A 222 -5.34 35.08 -5.70
N ASN A 223 -6.61 34.94 -6.14
CA ASN A 223 -7.62 34.10 -5.48
C ASN A 223 -7.36 32.58 -5.62
N VAL A 224 -6.54 32.16 -6.59
CA VAL A 224 -6.24 30.75 -6.90
C VAL A 224 -4.73 30.55 -6.89
N THR A 225 -4.23 29.55 -6.15
CA THR A 225 -2.78 29.30 -6.09
C THR A 225 -2.22 28.87 -7.45
N PRO A 226 -0.98 29.24 -7.83
CA PRO A 226 -0.38 28.82 -9.09
C PRO A 226 -0.26 27.30 -9.25
N LEU A 227 -0.17 26.55 -8.14
CA LEU A 227 -0.20 25.09 -8.16
C LEU A 227 -1.57 24.58 -8.62
N VAL A 228 -2.67 25.13 -8.12
CA VAL A 228 -4.03 24.78 -8.57
C VAL A 228 -4.17 25.06 -10.07
N GLN A 229 -3.67 26.19 -10.57
CA GLN A 229 -3.68 26.47 -12.01
C GLN A 229 -2.89 25.45 -12.84
N LEU A 230 -1.73 24.99 -12.36
CA LEU A 230 -0.96 23.94 -13.02
C LEU A 230 -1.77 22.63 -13.06
N LEU A 231 -2.33 22.22 -11.93
CA LEU A 231 -3.09 20.99 -11.80
C LEU A 231 -4.37 20.99 -12.66
N ILE A 232 -5.09 22.12 -12.74
CA ILE A 232 -6.27 22.29 -13.62
C ILE A 232 -5.86 22.11 -15.09
N LYS A 233 -4.80 22.78 -15.53
CA LYS A 233 -4.31 22.68 -16.92
C LYS A 233 -3.85 21.25 -17.25
N LEU A 234 -3.18 20.58 -16.32
CA LEU A 234 -2.80 19.18 -16.47
C LEU A 234 -4.04 18.26 -16.54
N LYS A 235 -5.02 18.45 -15.65
CA LYS A 235 -6.28 17.69 -15.66
C LYS A 235 -6.99 17.82 -17.01
N TRP A 236 -7.11 19.04 -17.52
CA TRP A 236 -7.74 19.31 -18.82
C TRP A 236 -6.98 18.66 -19.98
N PHE A 237 -5.65 18.79 -20.01
CA PHE A 237 -4.79 18.16 -21.03
C PHE A 237 -4.93 16.64 -21.02
N LEU A 238 -4.87 16.03 -19.83
CA LEU A 238 -5.01 14.59 -19.65
C LEU A 238 -6.41 14.14 -20.08
N ASN A 239 -7.47 14.88 -19.72
CA ASN A 239 -8.84 14.55 -20.07
C ASN A 239 -9.03 14.40 -21.59
N ILE A 240 -8.57 15.40 -22.34
CA ILE A 240 -8.68 15.43 -23.81
C ILE A 240 -7.79 14.37 -24.44
N SER A 241 -6.56 14.22 -23.94
CA SER A 241 -5.63 13.21 -24.47
C SER A 241 -6.16 11.79 -24.28
N LEU A 242 -6.73 11.50 -23.11
CA LEU A 242 -7.33 10.20 -22.81
C LEU A 242 -8.58 9.96 -23.66
N GLN A 243 -9.43 10.97 -23.84
CA GLN A 243 -10.62 10.83 -24.67
C GLN A 243 -10.26 10.49 -26.12
N ARG A 244 -9.23 11.15 -26.68
CA ARG A 244 -8.71 10.82 -28.02
C ARG A 244 -8.18 9.38 -28.13
N ILE A 245 -7.54 8.86 -27.07
CA ILE A 245 -7.07 7.47 -27.02
C ILE A 245 -8.25 6.51 -26.95
N GLU A 246 -9.24 6.81 -26.10
CA GLU A 246 -10.45 6.01 -25.93
C GLU A 246 -11.28 5.92 -27.22
N ASP A 247 -11.39 7.01 -27.98
CA ASP A 247 -12.16 7.04 -29.23
C ASP A 247 -11.41 6.47 -30.46
N SER A 248 -10.13 6.13 -30.30
CA SER A 248 -9.27 5.69 -31.41
C SER A 248 -9.42 4.21 -31.77
N SER A 249 -9.05 3.85 -33.00
CA SER A 249 -8.99 2.45 -33.45
C SER A 249 -7.80 1.70 -32.82
N PRO A 250 -7.91 0.38 -32.61
CA PRO A 250 -6.80 -0.45 -32.14
C PRO A 250 -5.51 -0.27 -32.97
N GLY A 251 -4.36 -0.14 -32.30
CA GLY A 251 -3.05 0.02 -32.95
C GLY A 251 -2.69 1.45 -33.40
N ALA A 252 -3.49 2.45 -33.04
CA ALA A 252 -3.14 3.85 -33.28
C ALA A 252 -1.88 4.28 -32.51
N ARG A 253 -1.08 5.18 -33.10
CA ARG A 253 0.05 5.83 -32.42
C ARG A 253 -0.42 7.12 -31.77
N PHE A 254 -0.04 7.34 -30.51
CA PHE A 254 -0.48 8.49 -29.73
C PHE A 254 0.69 9.43 -29.43
N LEU A 255 0.69 10.61 -30.05
CA LEU A 255 1.71 11.64 -29.82
C LEU A 255 1.71 12.16 -28.37
N SER A 256 0.55 12.18 -27.72
CA SER A 256 0.38 12.65 -26.34
C SER A 256 0.93 11.68 -25.29
N LEU A 257 1.25 10.43 -25.65
CA LEU A 257 1.62 9.40 -24.68
C LEU A 257 2.84 9.80 -23.84
N THR A 258 3.88 10.37 -24.45
CA THR A 258 5.08 10.82 -23.73
C THR A 258 4.74 11.92 -22.72
N ALA A 259 3.91 12.89 -23.11
CA ALA A 259 3.46 13.94 -22.20
C ALA A 259 2.55 13.42 -21.07
N ILE A 260 1.74 12.37 -21.30
CA ILE A 260 0.98 11.69 -20.23
C ILE A 260 1.95 11.04 -19.22
N LYS A 261 2.99 10.34 -19.68
CA LYS A 261 4.01 9.72 -18.82
C LYS A 261 4.74 10.78 -17.98
N GLU A 262 5.14 11.88 -18.60
CA GLU A 262 5.79 12.99 -17.90
C GLU A 262 4.84 13.71 -16.91
N SER A 263 3.53 13.74 -17.20
CA SER A 263 2.54 14.28 -16.26
C SER A 263 2.48 13.46 -14.97
N ILE A 264 2.48 12.12 -15.08
CA ILE A 264 2.53 11.22 -13.91
C ILE A 264 3.80 11.48 -13.09
N ASN A 265 4.95 11.58 -13.75
CA ASN A 265 6.23 11.87 -13.09
C ASN A 265 6.23 13.24 -12.41
N LEU A 266 5.69 14.28 -13.05
CA LEU A 266 5.54 15.61 -12.47
C LEU A 266 4.68 15.58 -11.19
N LEU A 267 3.51 14.93 -11.23
CA LEU A 267 2.62 14.83 -10.07
C LEU A 267 3.31 14.16 -8.88
N ASN A 268 4.08 13.10 -9.11
CA ASN A 268 4.90 12.46 -8.06
C ASN A 268 5.98 13.39 -7.50
N ARG A 269 6.65 14.20 -8.34
CA ARG A 269 7.65 15.17 -7.88
C ARG A 269 7.03 16.28 -7.03
N ILE A 270 5.84 16.74 -7.40
CA ILE A 270 5.07 17.71 -6.61
C ILE A 270 4.78 17.11 -5.22
N LEU A 271 4.18 15.92 -5.16
CA LEU A 271 3.87 15.26 -3.88
C LEU A 271 5.12 15.02 -3.04
N ARG A 272 6.21 14.53 -3.64
CA ARG A 272 7.49 14.35 -2.95
C ARG A 272 8.01 15.64 -2.34
N SER A 273 7.91 16.77 -3.05
CA SER A 273 8.36 18.06 -2.52
C SER A 273 7.53 18.49 -1.30
N ILE A 274 6.21 18.26 -1.32
CA ILE A 274 5.29 18.62 -0.23
C ILE A 274 5.50 17.71 0.99
N TYR A 275 5.49 16.39 0.80
CA TYR A 275 5.65 15.41 1.88
C TYR A 275 7.03 15.48 2.56
N SER A 276 8.07 15.76 1.77
CA SER A 276 9.39 16.03 2.32
C SER A 276 9.33 17.21 3.29
N GLY A 277 8.60 18.29 2.97
CA GLY A 277 8.31 19.41 3.88
C GLY A 277 7.55 18.99 5.13
N LEU A 278 6.41 18.30 4.97
CA LEU A 278 5.48 17.97 6.06
C LEU A 278 6.11 17.14 7.18
N SER A 279 7.04 16.25 6.84
CA SER A 279 7.78 15.44 7.81
C SER A 279 8.79 16.23 8.66
N HIS A 280 9.22 17.40 8.17
CA HIS A 280 10.26 18.20 8.81
C HIS A 280 9.68 19.22 9.79
N PHE A 281 8.58 19.87 9.41
CA PHE A 281 7.94 20.90 10.23
C PHE A 281 6.97 20.31 11.25
N LYS A 282 6.89 20.95 12.43
CA LYS A 282 5.89 20.58 13.44
C LYS A 282 4.50 21.04 12.97
N SER A 283 3.47 20.28 13.33
CA SER A 283 2.08 20.54 12.92
C SER A 283 1.52 21.91 13.31
N ALA A 284 2.14 22.60 14.27
CA ALA A 284 1.72 23.91 14.75
C ALA A 284 2.38 25.10 14.03
N THR A 285 3.30 24.89 13.08
CA THR A 285 4.00 26.00 12.41
C THR A 285 3.27 26.48 11.16
N ASP A 286 3.51 27.74 10.77
CA ASP A 286 2.90 28.34 9.58
C ASP A 286 3.39 27.65 8.29
N GLU A 287 4.65 27.20 8.26
CA GLU A 287 5.23 26.43 7.16
C GLU A 287 4.47 25.11 6.94
N TYR A 288 4.11 24.42 8.03
CA TYR A 288 3.29 23.21 7.97
C TYR A 288 1.90 23.50 7.38
N ASN A 289 1.30 24.64 7.74
CA ASN A 289 0.00 25.07 7.19
C ASN A 289 0.09 25.41 5.69
N VAL A 290 1.20 26.02 5.23
CA VAL A 290 1.44 26.25 3.80
C VAL A 290 1.51 24.93 3.05
N LEU A 291 2.29 23.97 3.54
CA LEU A 291 2.43 22.65 2.89
C LEU A 291 1.12 21.85 2.90
N LYS A 292 0.36 21.91 4.00
CA LYS A 292 -0.99 21.32 4.08
C LYS A 292 -1.93 21.95 3.05
N SER A 293 -1.87 23.28 2.87
CA SER A 293 -2.63 24.00 1.86
C SER A 293 -2.25 23.62 0.42
N LEU A 294 -0.98 23.31 0.15
CA LEU A 294 -0.53 22.83 -1.16
C LEU A 294 -0.98 21.39 -1.43
N LEU A 295 -0.98 20.53 -0.41
CA LEU A 295 -1.55 19.19 -0.52
C LEU A 295 -3.04 19.24 -0.84
N PHE A 296 -3.77 20.19 -0.25
CA PHE A 296 -5.19 20.40 -0.50
C PHE A 296 -5.50 20.74 -1.98
N SER A 297 -4.56 21.31 -2.72
CA SER A 297 -4.75 21.58 -4.16
C SER A 297 -5.06 20.33 -4.99
N PHE A 298 -4.58 19.14 -4.56
CA PHE A 298 -4.94 17.88 -5.21
C PHE A 298 -6.39 17.47 -4.94
N TYR A 299 -6.95 17.83 -3.80
CA TYR A 299 -8.36 17.58 -3.46
C TYR A 299 -9.28 18.55 -4.19
N GLU A 300 -8.89 19.82 -4.26
CA GLU A 300 -9.63 20.87 -4.96
C GLU A 300 -9.78 20.57 -6.45
N VAL A 301 -8.71 20.09 -7.11
CA VAL A 301 -8.74 19.79 -8.55
C VAL A 301 -9.33 18.42 -8.85
N ASP A 302 -9.13 17.44 -7.97
CA ASP A 302 -9.53 16.03 -8.10
C ASP A 302 -9.16 15.37 -9.45
N LEU A 303 -8.08 14.59 -9.43
CA LEU A 303 -7.58 13.82 -10.58
C LEU A 303 -8.07 12.36 -10.59
N SER A 304 -8.96 11.95 -9.68
CA SER A 304 -9.37 10.55 -9.48
C SER A 304 -9.84 9.86 -10.78
N ASN A 305 -10.80 10.47 -11.49
CA ASN A 305 -11.32 9.96 -12.76
C ASN A 305 -10.23 9.87 -13.85
N ILE A 306 -9.32 10.85 -13.92
CA ILE A 306 -8.20 10.83 -14.87
C ILE A 306 -7.29 9.62 -14.62
N LEU A 307 -6.94 9.37 -13.36
CA LEU A 307 -6.08 8.25 -12.97
C LEU A 307 -6.76 6.90 -13.25
N GLN A 308 -8.05 6.78 -12.96
CA GLN A 308 -8.84 5.59 -13.27
C GLN A 308 -8.88 5.30 -14.78
N ARG A 309 -9.07 6.33 -15.61
CA ARG A 309 -9.04 6.19 -17.07
C ARG A 309 -7.67 5.77 -17.59
N ILE A 310 -6.58 6.28 -17.02
CA ILE A 310 -5.21 5.83 -17.35
C ILE A 310 -5.04 4.33 -17.05
N ILE A 311 -5.52 3.85 -15.90
CA ILE A 311 -5.51 2.41 -15.57
C ILE A 311 -6.27 1.62 -16.64
N LYS A 312 -7.50 2.04 -16.95
CA LYS A 312 -8.37 1.35 -17.90
C LYS A 312 -7.78 1.22 -19.31
N ILE A 313 -7.16 2.27 -19.84
CA ILE A 313 -6.57 2.21 -21.20
C ILE A 313 -5.26 1.43 -21.28
N SER A 314 -4.59 1.22 -20.13
CA SER A 314 -3.29 0.53 -20.04
C SER A 314 -3.38 -0.94 -19.65
N ASN A 315 -4.59 -1.42 -19.36
CA ASN A 315 -4.89 -2.79 -18.99
C ASN A 315 -5.64 -3.53 -20.11
N PRO A 316 -5.50 -4.87 -20.19
CA PRO A 316 -6.35 -5.71 -21.03
C PRO A 316 -7.82 -5.58 -20.62
N THR A 317 -8.74 -5.77 -21.57
CA THR A 317 -10.19 -5.72 -21.32
C THR A 317 -10.86 -7.00 -21.79
N ALA A 318 -11.77 -7.57 -20.99
CA ALA A 318 -12.50 -8.77 -21.33
C ALA A 318 -13.41 -8.55 -22.54
N LYS A 319 -13.44 -9.54 -23.45
CA LYS A 319 -14.45 -9.57 -24.52
C LYS A 319 -15.79 -9.99 -23.96
N GLU A 320 -16.86 -9.38 -24.47
CA GLU A 320 -18.22 -9.84 -24.18
C GLU A 320 -18.33 -11.34 -24.52
N LYS A 321 -18.68 -12.15 -23.51
CA LYS A 321 -18.82 -13.62 -23.64
C LYS A 321 -19.84 -13.93 -24.73
N LYS A 322 -19.39 -14.43 -25.88
CA LYS A 322 -20.31 -14.85 -26.96
C LYS A 322 -20.95 -16.22 -26.68
N LYS A 323 -20.37 -17.06 -25.80
CA LYS A 323 -20.95 -18.34 -25.31
C LYS A 323 -20.41 -18.72 -23.92
N GLU A 324 -21.22 -19.37 -23.10
CA GLU A 324 -20.94 -19.80 -21.71
C GLU A 324 -19.81 -20.85 -21.54
N LYS A 325 -19.14 -21.29 -22.61
CA LYS A 325 -18.14 -22.38 -22.60
C LYS A 325 -16.79 -22.03 -23.24
N GLU A 326 -16.59 -20.77 -23.65
CA GLU A 326 -15.28 -20.33 -24.17
C GLU A 326 -14.42 -19.80 -23.01
N GLU A 327 -13.10 -20.07 -23.06
CA GLU A 327 -12.12 -19.45 -22.16
C GLU A 327 -12.28 -17.93 -22.20
N GLU A 328 -12.02 -17.26 -21.07
CA GLU A 328 -12.11 -15.81 -20.99
C GLU A 328 -11.07 -15.18 -21.92
N VAL A 329 -11.53 -14.57 -23.01
CA VAL A 329 -10.66 -13.93 -24.00
C VAL A 329 -10.56 -12.45 -23.68
N TYR A 330 -9.33 -11.96 -23.50
CA TYR A 330 -9.03 -10.55 -23.26
C TYR A 330 -8.46 -9.89 -24.53
N ASP A 331 -8.84 -8.64 -24.76
CA ASP A 331 -8.19 -7.78 -25.75
C ASP A 331 -6.93 -7.14 -25.17
N ALA A 332 -5.94 -6.92 -26.04
CA ALA A 332 -4.73 -6.21 -25.68
C ALA A 332 -5.03 -4.76 -25.24
N PRO A 333 -4.24 -4.18 -24.32
CA PRO A 333 -4.42 -2.80 -23.88
C PRO A 333 -4.30 -1.82 -25.05
N LYS A 334 -5.02 -0.69 -24.99
CA LYS A 334 -4.92 0.37 -26.01
C LYS A 334 -3.53 1.02 -26.02
N VAL A 335 -2.93 1.14 -24.85
CA VAL A 335 -1.63 1.75 -24.64
C VAL A 335 -0.78 0.88 -23.73
N ILE A 336 0.49 0.74 -24.04
CA ILE A 336 1.44 0.03 -23.18
C ILE A 336 2.30 1.07 -22.46
N LEU A 337 2.15 1.12 -21.13
CA LEU A 337 3.04 1.87 -20.24
C LEU A 337 4.20 0.97 -19.83
N SER A 338 5.41 1.53 -19.77
CA SER A 338 6.57 0.79 -19.28
C SER A 338 6.43 0.50 -17.78
N VAL A 339 7.09 -0.54 -17.29
CA VAL A 339 7.02 -0.97 -15.88
C VAL A 339 7.30 0.20 -14.93
N ASP A 340 8.32 1.02 -15.21
CA ASP A 340 8.66 2.17 -14.37
C ASP A 340 7.59 3.26 -14.36
N THR A 341 6.87 3.45 -15.47
CA THR A 341 5.73 4.38 -15.50
C THR A 341 4.56 3.83 -14.69
N LEU A 342 4.29 2.52 -14.78
CA LEU A 342 3.25 1.87 -13.98
C LEU A 342 3.54 1.94 -12.49
N VAL A 343 4.79 1.69 -12.07
CA VAL A 343 5.22 1.85 -10.67
C VAL A 343 5.00 3.29 -10.20
N ASN A 344 5.34 4.28 -11.03
CA ASN A 344 5.07 5.69 -10.72
C ASN A 344 3.56 6.02 -10.69
N LEU A 345 2.74 5.40 -11.52
CA LEU A 345 1.29 5.56 -11.50
C LEU A 345 0.69 4.97 -10.21
N TYR A 346 1.08 3.75 -9.84
CA TYR A 346 0.65 3.12 -8.59
C TYR A 346 1.17 3.85 -7.36
N LEU A 347 2.36 4.45 -7.42
CA LEU A 347 2.86 5.35 -6.37
C LEU A 347 1.95 6.56 -6.21
N LEU A 348 1.62 7.23 -7.32
CA LEU A 348 0.76 8.40 -7.32
C LEU A 348 -0.62 8.09 -6.72
N ILE A 349 -1.25 7.01 -7.19
CA ILE A 349 -2.56 6.55 -6.69
C ILE A 349 -2.46 6.17 -5.21
N GLY A 350 -1.49 5.33 -4.85
CA GLY A 350 -1.32 4.86 -3.47
C GLY A 350 -1.12 6.01 -2.48
N VAL A 351 -0.32 7.02 -2.84
CA VAL A 351 -0.11 8.21 -1.99
C VAL A 351 -1.39 9.04 -1.87
N LEU A 352 -2.07 9.33 -2.99
CA LEU A 352 -3.27 10.17 -2.99
C LEU A 352 -4.46 9.52 -2.26
N VAL A 353 -4.58 8.20 -2.29
CA VAL A 353 -5.67 7.51 -1.57
C VAL A 353 -5.40 7.38 -0.08
N ASN A 354 -4.15 7.17 0.31
CA ASN A 354 -3.77 6.98 1.71
C ASN A 354 -3.31 8.26 2.43
N ILE A 355 -3.63 9.44 1.89
CA ILE A 355 -3.36 10.71 2.58
C ILE A 355 -4.03 10.67 3.96
N PRO A 356 -3.27 10.91 5.05
CA PRO A 356 -3.81 10.85 6.40
C PRO A 356 -4.99 11.84 6.60
N PRO A 357 -6.07 11.42 7.27
CA PRO A 357 -7.26 12.25 7.50
C PRO A 357 -6.96 13.63 8.11
N ILE A 358 -5.92 13.77 8.95
CA ILE A 358 -5.49 15.07 9.51
C ILE A 358 -5.18 16.14 8.46
N PHE A 359 -4.90 15.75 7.22
CA PHE A 359 -4.63 16.67 6.10
C PHE A 359 -5.88 17.01 5.28
N ILE A 360 -6.97 16.27 5.44
CA ILE A 360 -8.25 16.53 4.77
C ILE A 360 -8.96 17.66 5.54
N PRO A 361 -9.35 18.77 4.90
CA PRO A 361 -10.04 19.84 5.62
C PRO A 361 -11.43 19.39 6.06
N ASP A 362 -11.73 19.64 7.33
CA ASP A 362 -13.10 19.63 7.83
C ASP A 362 -13.86 20.78 7.16
N ILE A 363 -14.90 20.48 6.38
CA ILE A 363 -15.88 21.51 6.03
C ILE A 363 -16.50 21.96 7.35
N GLN A 364 -16.40 23.26 7.67
CA GLN A 364 -17.19 23.86 8.74
C GLN A 364 -18.63 23.41 8.58
N ALA A 365 -19.16 22.70 9.57
CA ALA A 365 -20.55 22.31 9.62
C ALA A 365 -21.40 23.53 9.22
N ASN A 366 -22.15 23.41 8.12
CA ASN A 366 -23.17 24.39 7.77
C ASN A 366 -23.96 24.69 9.05
N SER A 367 -24.24 25.96 9.34
CA SER A 367 -25.04 26.39 10.49
C SER A 367 -26.48 25.86 10.49
N ASP A 368 -26.81 25.05 9.49
CA ASP A 368 -28.06 24.34 9.36
C ASP A 368 -27.98 23.03 10.15
N ILE A 369 -28.62 23.01 11.32
CA ILE A 369 -28.65 21.90 12.30
C ILE A 369 -29.27 20.61 11.69
N THR A 370 -29.83 20.69 10.49
CA THR A 370 -30.42 19.55 9.77
C THR A 370 -29.48 18.88 8.75
N ALA A 371 -28.36 19.53 8.38
CA ALA A 371 -27.36 18.91 7.52
C ALA A 371 -26.46 18.00 8.36
N LEU A 372 -26.55 16.68 8.17
CA LEU A 372 -25.53 15.77 8.72
C LEU A 372 -24.16 16.30 8.31
N SER A 373 -23.25 16.43 9.28
CA SER A 373 -21.85 16.75 9.04
C SER A 373 -21.22 15.67 8.17
N THR A 374 -21.30 15.81 6.85
CA THR A 374 -20.58 14.97 5.90
C THR A 374 -19.14 15.43 5.93
N SER A 375 -18.29 14.72 6.67
CA SER A 375 -16.86 14.83 6.49
C SER A 375 -16.54 14.65 5.01
N LEU A 376 -15.73 15.54 4.44
CA LEU A 376 -15.22 15.36 3.08
C LEU A 376 -14.49 14.01 3.06
N LYS A 377 -15.02 13.06 2.28
CA LYS A 377 -14.30 11.81 2.01
C LYS A 377 -13.18 12.12 1.01
N ASN A 378 -12.03 11.48 1.17
CA ASN A 378 -10.96 11.57 0.19
C ASN A 378 -11.50 11.14 -1.19
N PRO A 379 -11.56 12.03 -2.21
CA PRO A 379 -12.16 11.71 -3.51
C PRO A 379 -11.40 10.59 -4.22
N TYR A 380 -10.08 10.48 -3.98
CA TYR A 380 -9.26 9.43 -4.56
C TYR A 380 -9.64 8.02 -4.07
N LYS A 381 -10.31 7.87 -2.91
CA LYS A 381 -10.82 6.56 -2.47
C LYS A 381 -11.79 5.93 -3.48
N GLN A 382 -12.49 6.75 -4.28
CA GLN A 382 -13.42 6.29 -5.30
C GLN A 382 -12.77 5.43 -6.39
N ILE A 383 -11.45 5.57 -6.62
CA ILE A 383 -10.69 4.71 -7.55
C ILE A 383 -10.83 3.24 -7.15
N PHE A 384 -10.97 2.96 -5.84
CA PHE A 384 -11.06 1.61 -5.28
C PHE A 384 -12.45 1.26 -4.77
N ASP A 385 -13.47 2.10 -4.97
CA ASP A 385 -14.85 1.84 -4.53
C ASP A 385 -15.61 0.93 -5.52
N ALA A 386 -14.97 0.46 -6.58
CA ALA A 386 -15.55 -0.45 -7.56
C ALA A 386 -16.03 -1.76 -6.91
N THR A 387 -17.11 -2.34 -7.44
CA THR A 387 -17.54 -3.68 -7.03
C THR A 387 -16.79 -4.72 -7.86
N TYR A 388 -15.81 -5.37 -7.25
CA TYR A 388 -14.96 -6.35 -7.92
C TYR A 388 -15.69 -7.67 -8.14
N ASP A 389 -15.75 -8.10 -9.40
CA ASP A 389 -15.96 -9.49 -9.80
C ASP A 389 -14.64 -10.09 -10.32
N TRP A 390 -14.66 -11.34 -10.80
CA TRP A 390 -13.46 -12.00 -11.29
C TRP A 390 -12.85 -11.32 -12.53
N ASN A 391 -13.68 -10.79 -13.43
CA ASN A 391 -13.20 -10.15 -14.65
C ASN A 391 -12.51 -8.83 -14.33
N LEU A 392 -13.17 -7.96 -13.56
CA LEU A 392 -12.61 -6.67 -13.16
C LEU A 392 -11.34 -6.86 -12.32
N PHE A 393 -11.34 -7.85 -11.42
CA PHE A 393 -10.15 -8.24 -10.67
C PHE A 393 -9.01 -8.68 -11.59
N ASN A 394 -9.29 -9.44 -12.65
CA ASN A 394 -8.28 -9.81 -13.63
C ASN A 394 -7.74 -8.58 -14.36
N GLU A 395 -8.63 -7.78 -14.95
CA GLU A 395 -8.29 -6.59 -15.75
C GLU A 395 -7.46 -5.58 -14.94
N GLU A 396 -7.93 -5.17 -13.76
CA GLU A 396 -7.33 -4.09 -12.99
C GLU A 396 -6.16 -4.54 -12.11
N ILE A 397 -6.21 -5.77 -11.58
CA ILE A 397 -5.29 -6.24 -10.54
C ILE A 397 -4.37 -7.35 -11.06
N ASN A 398 -4.89 -8.53 -11.41
CA ASN A 398 -4.04 -9.67 -11.75
C ASN A 398 -3.15 -9.38 -12.97
N SER A 399 -3.66 -8.64 -13.96
CA SER A 399 -2.92 -8.35 -15.20
C SER A 399 -1.56 -7.70 -14.95
N LYS A 400 -1.39 -6.97 -13.84
CA LYS A 400 -0.14 -6.29 -13.47
C LYS A 400 0.49 -6.85 -12.21
N PHE A 401 -0.27 -7.07 -11.14
CA PHE A 401 0.30 -7.45 -9.84
C PHE A 401 0.75 -8.91 -9.80
N LEU A 402 0.06 -9.83 -10.49
CA LEU A 402 0.40 -11.25 -10.50
C LEU A 402 1.81 -11.51 -11.07
N PRO A 403 2.11 -11.10 -12.33
CA PRO A 403 3.45 -11.30 -12.88
C PRO A 403 4.52 -10.49 -12.14
N PHE A 404 4.18 -9.30 -11.62
CA PHE A 404 5.11 -8.51 -10.82
C PHE A 404 5.50 -9.21 -9.52
N PHE A 405 4.55 -9.80 -8.78
CA PHE A 405 4.83 -10.58 -7.58
C PHE A 405 5.56 -11.88 -7.88
N CYS A 406 5.26 -12.55 -9.00
CA CYS A 406 6.03 -13.70 -9.47
C CYS A 406 7.50 -13.34 -9.71
N MET A 407 7.77 -12.20 -10.36
CA MET A 407 9.12 -11.69 -10.60
C MET A 407 9.88 -11.41 -9.30
N GLU A 408 9.25 -10.71 -8.36
CA GLU A 408 9.86 -10.37 -7.06
C GLU A 408 10.06 -11.61 -6.18
N TYR A 409 9.13 -12.56 -6.23
CA TYR A 409 9.28 -13.88 -5.58
C TYR A 409 10.48 -14.64 -6.17
N ASN A 410 10.60 -14.73 -7.49
CA ASN A 410 11.74 -15.39 -8.14
C ASN A 410 13.06 -14.75 -7.76
N TYR A 411 13.10 -13.41 -7.71
CA TYR A 411 14.27 -12.64 -7.28
C TYR A 411 14.66 -12.98 -5.83
N CYS A 412 13.70 -12.97 -4.91
CA CYS A 412 13.91 -13.35 -3.52
C CYS A 412 14.36 -14.82 -3.37
N TYR A 413 13.76 -15.75 -4.12
CA TYR A 413 14.10 -17.17 -4.10
C TYR A 413 15.52 -17.42 -4.60
N LYS A 414 15.94 -16.74 -5.68
CA LYS A 414 17.31 -16.86 -6.23
C LYS A 414 18.35 -16.05 -5.45
N PHE A 415 17.95 -15.14 -4.56
CA PHE A 415 18.87 -14.32 -3.76
C PHE A 415 19.85 -15.18 -2.94
N ARG A 416 19.36 -16.29 -2.36
CA ARG A 416 20.16 -17.26 -1.61
C ARG A 416 19.65 -18.70 -1.76
N PRO A 417 20.52 -19.70 -1.51
CA PRO A 417 20.10 -21.10 -1.54
C PRO A 417 18.95 -21.40 -0.56
N ASP A 418 17.98 -22.15 -1.05
CA ASP A 418 16.93 -22.74 -0.23
C ASP A 418 17.53 -23.85 0.65
N LEU A 419 17.63 -23.60 1.95
CA LEU A 419 18.24 -24.54 2.87
C LEU A 419 17.30 -25.71 3.23
N MET A 420 15.98 -25.56 3.06
CA MET A 420 15.05 -26.68 3.23
C MET A 420 15.27 -27.70 2.12
N LEU A 421 15.39 -27.22 0.87
CA LEU A 421 15.79 -28.07 -0.25
C LEU A 421 17.10 -28.79 0.06
N ASN A 422 18.14 -28.07 0.49
CA ASN A 422 19.43 -28.69 0.86
C ASN A 422 19.29 -29.74 1.98
N LYS A 423 18.45 -29.50 2.98
CA LYS A 423 18.19 -30.46 4.07
C LYS A 423 17.55 -31.74 3.52
N ILE A 424 16.53 -31.62 2.67
CA ILE A 424 15.83 -32.76 2.06
C ILE A 424 16.79 -33.55 1.16
N GLN A 425 17.55 -32.87 0.29
CA GLN A 425 18.48 -33.51 -0.63
C GLN A 425 19.60 -34.28 0.08
N ASN A 426 20.01 -33.82 1.27
CA ASN A 426 21.06 -34.46 2.07
C ASN A 426 20.53 -35.43 3.15
N SER A 427 19.21 -35.64 3.22
CA SER A 427 18.59 -36.49 4.25
C SER A 427 18.83 -38.00 4.08
N SER A 428 19.16 -38.46 2.86
CA SER A 428 19.40 -39.87 2.54
C SER A 428 20.60 -40.03 1.62
N LEU A 429 21.45 -41.02 1.92
CA LEU A 429 22.62 -41.38 1.11
C LEU A 429 22.22 -41.74 -0.34
N ILE A 430 21.05 -42.35 -0.55
CA ILE A 430 20.56 -42.73 -1.89
C ILE A 430 20.07 -41.49 -2.66
N ASN A 431 19.41 -40.55 -1.98
CA ASN A 431 18.99 -39.27 -2.56
C ASN A 431 20.21 -38.42 -2.94
N TRP A 432 21.21 -38.39 -2.06
CA TRP A 432 22.49 -37.74 -2.29
C TRP A 432 23.26 -38.36 -3.48
N LEU A 433 23.39 -39.69 -3.53
CA LEU A 433 24.10 -40.40 -4.62
C LEU A 433 23.37 -40.32 -5.97
N SER A 434 22.04 -40.31 -5.97
CA SER A 434 21.23 -40.24 -7.20
C SER A 434 21.04 -38.81 -7.71
N GLY A 435 21.53 -37.80 -6.99
CA GLY A 435 21.22 -36.40 -7.27
C GLY A 435 19.72 -36.14 -7.29
N ASN A 436 18.98 -36.81 -6.40
CA ASN A 436 17.51 -36.82 -6.31
C ASN A 436 16.74 -37.29 -7.56
N ARG A 437 17.39 -37.88 -8.56
CA ARG A 437 16.70 -38.44 -9.74
C ARG A 437 15.72 -39.57 -9.42
N LEU A 438 15.85 -40.17 -8.23
CA LEU A 438 14.98 -41.23 -7.71
C LEU A 438 14.13 -40.75 -6.53
N SER A 439 14.17 -39.46 -6.18
CA SER A 439 13.40 -38.92 -5.07
C SER A 439 11.93 -38.81 -5.44
N SER A 440 11.04 -39.38 -4.63
CA SER A 440 9.59 -39.19 -4.71
C SER A 440 9.12 -37.93 -3.99
N ASP A 441 10.04 -37.10 -3.48
CA ASP A 441 9.70 -35.89 -2.73
C ASP A 441 9.21 -34.77 -3.66
N LEU A 442 7.95 -34.38 -3.48
CA LEU A 442 7.28 -33.36 -4.28
C LEU A 442 7.88 -31.97 -4.09
N TYR A 443 8.46 -31.68 -2.91
CA TYR A 443 9.11 -30.40 -2.64
C TYR A 443 10.35 -30.20 -3.51
N VAL A 444 11.10 -31.29 -3.76
CA VAL A 444 12.30 -31.28 -4.61
C VAL A 444 11.92 -31.21 -6.09
N ASN A 445 10.88 -31.96 -6.48
CA ASN A 445 10.49 -32.11 -7.88
C ASN A 445 9.64 -30.96 -8.42
N CYS A 446 8.99 -30.17 -7.56
CA CYS A 446 8.24 -29.00 -7.97
C CYS A 446 9.19 -27.80 -8.20
N LEU A 447 9.42 -27.48 -9.48
CA LEU A 447 10.30 -26.38 -9.92
C LEU A 447 9.53 -25.06 -10.02
N THR A 448 9.11 -24.50 -8.88
CA THR A 448 8.28 -23.29 -8.81
C THR A 448 8.82 -22.14 -9.65
N THR A 449 10.07 -21.74 -9.43
CA THR A 449 10.65 -20.56 -10.11
C THR A 449 11.02 -20.79 -11.57
N ASP A 450 11.21 -22.05 -11.97
CA ASP A 450 11.67 -22.35 -13.33
C ASP A 450 10.48 -22.64 -14.27
N VAL A 451 9.34 -23.11 -13.73
CA VAL A 451 8.13 -23.48 -14.50
C VAL A 451 6.93 -22.61 -14.14
N ILE A 452 6.59 -22.48 -12.85
CA ILE A 452 5.29 -21.96 -12.39
C ILE A 452 5.28 -20.42 -12.39
N THR A 453 6.25 -19.79 -11.77
CA THR A 453 6.34 -18.33 -11.66
C THR A 453 7.26 -17.73 -12.73
N ASN A 454 7.67 -18.52 -13.72
CA ASN A 454 8.58 -18.08 -14.78
C ASN A 454 7.82 -17.27 -15.84
N LEU A 455 8.18 -16.00 -16.01
CA LEU A 455 7.52 -15.04 -16.89
C LEU A 455 7.61 -15.39 -18.38
N GLN A 456 8.60 -16.19 -18.79
CA GLN A 456 8.80 -16.58 -20.18
C GLN A 456 8.19 -17.95 -20.51
N VAL A 457 7.99 -18.80 -19.50
CA VAL A 457 7.55 -20.19 -19.67
C VAL A 457 6.04 -20.33 -19.41
N ASN A 458 5.53 -19.70 -18.35
CA ASN A 458 4.13 -19.84 -17.97
C ASN A 458 3.24 -18.82 -18.70
N ASN A 459 2.49 -19.27 -19.70
CA ASN A 459 1.56 -18.44 -20.45
C ASN A 459 0.35 -17.95 -19.62
N LYS A 460 0.01 -18.64 -18.52
CA LYS A 460 -1.11 -18.26 -17.63
C LYS A 460 -0.83 -17.00 -16.81
N LEU A 461 0.41 -16.49 -16.82
CA LEU A 461 0.78 -15.22 -16.21
C LEU A 461 0.38 -14.00 -17.07
N SER A 462 -0.06 -14.21 -18.31
CA SER A 462 -0.58 -13.17 -19.19
C SER A 462 -2.06 -13.41 -19.50
N LEU A 463 -2.90 -12.40 -19.31
CA LEU A 463 -4.34 -12.50 -19.62
C LEU A 463 -4.63 -12.65 -21.12
N ILE A 464 -3.72 -12.22 -21.98
CA ILE A 464 -3.83 -12.41 -23.44
C ILE A 464 -3.35 -13.82 -23.87
N ASN A 465 -3.00 -14.69 -22.91
CA ASN A 465 -2.53 -16.06 -23.11
C ASN A 465 -1.35 -16.19 -24.10
N ASN A 466 -0.52 -15.15 -24.21
CA ASN A 466 0.69 -15.15 -25.04
C ASN A 466 1.83 -14.40 -24.34
N ALA A 467 2.53 -15.07 -23.43
CA ALA A 467 3.60 -14.45 -22.66
C ALA A 467 4.77 -13.98 -23.54
N THR A 468 5.02 -14.66 -24.68
CA THR A 468 6.11 -14.31 -25.59
C THR A 468 5.88 -13.02 -26.39
N GLU A 469 4.64 -12.56 -26.49
CA GLU A 469 4.28 -11.31 -27.18
C GLU A 469 3.95 -10.17 -26.21
N ASP A 470 3.70 -10.48 -24.93
CA ASP A 470 3.39 -9.50 -23.90
C ASP A 470 4.62 -8.62 -23.57
N VAL A 471 4.54 -7.35 -23.96
CA VAL A 471 5.62 -6.36 -23.74
C VAL A 471 5.86 -6.12 -22.25
N TYR A 472 4.82 -6.19 -21.42
CA TYR A 472 4.94 -5.96 -19.99
C TYR A 472 5.74 -7.09 -19.32
N LEU A 473 5.48 -8.34 -19.69
CA LEU A 473 6.24 -9.49 -19.18
C LEU A 473 7.71 -9.46 -19.61
N LYS A 474 7.99 -9.00 -20.83
CA LYS A 474 9.38 -8.81 -21.30
C LYS A 474 10.12 -7.77 -20.47
N GLU A 475 9.52 -6.61 -20.24
CA GLU A 475 10.15 -5.57 -19.41
C GLU A 475 10.36 -6.03 -17.96
N LEU A 476 9.43 -6.82 -17.40
CA LEU A 476 9.60 -7.43 -16.07
C LEU A 476 10.75 -8.43 -16.05
N GLN A 477 10.90 -9.23 -17.11
CA GLN A 477 12.01 -10.16 -17.25
C GLN A 477 13.35 -9.43 -17.38
N ASP A 478 13.42 -8.36 -18.18
CA ASP A 478 14.63 -7.53 -18.30
C ASP A 478 15.02 -6.91 -16.94
N MET A 479 14.02 -6.47 -16.18
CA MET A 479 14.22 -5.97 -14.81
C MET A 479 14.77 -7.05 -13.89
N TYR A 480 14.20 -8.26 -13.92
CA TYR A 480 14.65 -9.41 -13.15
C TYR A 480 16.11 -9.78 -13.46
N GLU A 481 16.46 -9.90 -14.73
CA GLU A 481 17.82 -10.22 -15.17
C GLU A 481 18.82 -9.15 -14.74
N HIS A 482 18.45 -7.88 -14.84
CA HIS A 482 19.27 -6.79 -14.35
C HIS A 482 19.46 -6.80 -12.83
N LYS A 483 18.42 -7.13 -12.05
CA LYS A 483 18.55 -7.34 -10.60
C LYS A 483 19.50 -8.50 -10.29
N LEU A 484 19.40 -9.62 -10.99
CA LEU A 484 20.31 -10.76 -10.82
C LEU A 484 21.76 -10.44 -11.24
N ALA A 485 21.95 -9.70 -12.32
CA ALA A 485 23.28 -9.27 -12.77
C ALA A 485 23.95 -8.39 -11.70
N ARG A 486 23.20 -7.50 -11.04
CA ARG A 486 23.71 -6.70 -9.93
C ARG A 486 24.09 -7.54 -8.71
N LEU A 487 23.29 -8.57 -8.38
CA LEU A 487 23.60 -9.50 -7.29
C LEU A 487 24.92 -10.26 -7.57
N SER A 488 25.11 -10.77 -8.79
CA SER A 488 26.30 -11.54 -9.14
C SER A 488 27.60 -10.71 -9.11
N ILE A 489 27.52 -9.42 -9.46
CA ILE A 489 28.67 -8.49 -9.41
C ILE A 489 29.11 -8.18 -7.97
N ARG A 490 28.16 -8.09 -7.03
CA ARG A 490 28.43 -7.61 -5.66
C ARG A 490 28.73 -8.73 -4.65
N GLY A 491 28.43 -9.98 -5.00
CA GLY A 491 28.64 -11.16 -4.15
C GLY A 491 27.45 -11.45 -3.23
N ALA A 492 27.10 -12.73 -3.09
CA ALA A 492 25.90 -13.21 -2.36
C ALA A 492 25.97 -13.10 -0.82
N ASP A 493 27.14 -12.73 -0.29
CA ASP A 493 27.37 -12.62 1.17
C ASP A 493 26.95 -11.26 1.73
N ASP A 494 26.79 -10.23 0.88
CA ASP A 494 26.32 -8.91 1.32
C ASP A 494 24.79 -8.85 1.29
N ASP A 495 24.20 -9.19 2.44
CA ASP A 495 22.77 -9.11 2.71
C ASP A 495 22.17 -7.68 2.59
N SER A 496 22.97 -6.64 2.39
CA SER A 496 22.49 -5.25 2.26
C SER A 496 21.86 -4.93 0.88
N HIS A 497 21.73 -5.93 0.00
CA HIS A 497 21.46 -5.72 -1.43
C HIS A 497 20.09 -6.19 -1.95
N LEU A 498 19.16 -6.59 -1.09
CA LEU A 498 17.82 -7.00 -1.55
C LEU A 498 17.01 -5.79 -2.05
N GLU A 499 16.89 -5.65 -3.38
CA GLU A 499 16.25 -4.51 -4.05
C GLU A 499 14.73 -4.70 -4.20
N LEU A 500 13.97 -4.39 -3.15
CA LEU A 500 12.49 -4.52 -3.11
C LEU A 500 11.72 -3.20 -3.10
N ALA A 501 12.37 -2.07 -3.42
CA ALA A 501 11.72 -0.75 -3.34
C ALA A 501 10.45 -0.66 -4.19
N LYS A 502 10.44 -1.28 -5.37
CA LYS A 502 9.30 -1.27 -6.31
C LYS A 502 8.08 -2.04 -5.79
N LEU A 503 8.21 -2.90 -4.77
CA LEU A 503 7.07 -3.55 -4.11
C LEU A 503 6.25 -2.57 -3.26
N LEU A 504 6.86 -1.50 -2.77
CA LEU A 504 6.21 -0.63 -1.79
C LEU A 504 4.97 0.09 -2.35
N PRO A 505 4.97 0.66 -3.57
CA PRO A 505 3.75 1.14 -4.21
C PRO A 505 2.69 0.04 -4.38
N ALA A 506 3.07 -1.17 -4.81
CA ALA A 506 2.10 -2.26 -5.02
C ALA A 506 1.43 -2.69 -3.70
N LEU A 507 2.20 -2.87 -2.63
CA LEU A 507 1.66 -3.21 -1.32
C LEU A 507 0.80 -2.09 -0.71
N LEU A 508 1.14 -0.82 -0.97
CA LEU A 508 0.31 0.31 -0.54
C LEU A 508 -1.06 0.29 -1.22
N ASN A 509 -1.13 -0.06 -2.52
CA ASN A 509 -2.39 -0.20 -3.24
C ASN A 509 -3.18 -1.44 -2.76
N ILE A 510 -2.50 -2.59 -2.54
CA ILE A 510 -3.13 -3.80 -1.98
C ILE A 510 -3.70 -3.53 -0.58
N TYR A 511 -2.99 -2.79 0.27
CA TYR A 511 -3.48 -2.37 1.58
C TYR A 511 -4.79 -1.56 1.43
N THR A 512 -4.85 -0.58 0.54
CA THR A 512 -6.08 0.17 0.27
C THR A 512 -7.20 -0.71 -0.28
N LEU A 513 -6.89 -1.57 -1.25
CA LEU A 513 -7.85 -2.51 -1.83
C LEU A 513 -8.43 -3.47 -0.77
N SER A 514 -7.64 -3.82 0.25
CA SER A 514 -8.12 -4.65 1.37
C SER A 514 -9.20 -3.99 2.22
N GLU A 515 -9.40 -2.67 2.11
CA GLU A 515 -10.56 -1.99 2.72
C GLU A 515 -11.86 -2.23 1.94
N ASN A 516 -11.81 -2.70 0.69
CA ASN A 516 -12.98 -2.98 -0.15
C ASN A 516 -13.47 -4.43 0.03
N PRO A 517 -14.70 -4.66 0.55
CA PRO A 517 -15.21 -6.01 0.81
C PRO A 517 -15.36 -6.88 -0.45
N SER A 518 -15.68 -6.30 -1.60
CA SER A 518 -15.83 -7.05 -2.86
C SER A 518 -14.49 -7.50 -3.42
N PHE A 519 -13.47 -6.64 -3.35
CA PHE A 519 -12.08 -7.00 -3.68
C PHE A 519 -11.63 -8.16 -2.80
N VAL A 520 -11.75 -7.99 -1.48
CA VAL A 520 -11.27 -8.97 -0.52
C VAL A 520 -11.96 -10.31 -0.72
N LYS A 521 -13.28 -10.31 -0.96
CA LYS A 521 -14.01 -11.54 -1.28
C LYS A 521 -13.42 -12.26 -2.49
N VAL A 522 -13.13 -11.57 -3.59
CA VAL A 522 -12.54 -12.18 -4.79
C VAL A 522 -11.11 -12.64 -4.50
N PHE A 523 -10.31 -11.81 -3.84
CA PHE A 523 -8.91 -12.07 -3.49
C PHE A 523 -8.73 -13.31 -2.60
N THR A 524 -9.68 -13.56 -1.69
CA THR A 524 -9.65 -14.72 -0.78
C THR A 524 -10.56 -15.87 -1.22
N THR A 525 -11.13 -15.83 -2.42
CA THR A 525 -11.91 -16.95 -2.98
C THR A 525 -11.05 -17.75 -3.93
N GLN A 526 -10.81 -19.00 -3.57
CA GLN A 526 -10.14 -19.95 -4.45
C GLN A 526 -10.97 -20.19 -5.72
N LYS A 527 -10.32 -20.09 -6.89
CA LYS A 527 -10.96 -20.25 -8.20
C LYS A 527 -10.64 -21.57 -8.88
N TYR A 528 -9.44 -22.07 -8.71
CA TYR A 528 -9.02 -23.32 -9.35
C TYR A 528 -9.22 -24.49 -8.40
N ASP A 529 -9.92 -25.53 -8.87
CA ASP A 529 -10.21 -26.73 -8.09
C ASP A 529 -8.93 -27.50 -7.76
N TYR A 530 -8.88 -28.09 -6.57
CA TYR A 530 -7.77 -28.94 -6.12
C TYR A 530 -8.12 -30.42 -6.24
N TYR A 531 -7.16 -31.24 -6.69
CA TYR A 531 -7.30 -32.69 -6.74
C TYR A 531 -6.50 -33.35 -5.62
N ASN A 532 -7.19 -34.11 -4.76
CA ASN A 532 -6.62 -34.78 -3.58
C ASN A 532 -5.69 -35.96 -3.94
N GLU A 533 -5.67 -36.42 -5.19
CA GLU A 533 -4.91 -37.61 -5.61
C GLU A 533 -3.81 -37.25 -6.61
N LEU A 534 -2.56 -37.55 -6.23
CA LEU A 534 -1.34 -37.32 -7.04
C LEU A 534 -1.41 -37.92 -8.45
N ASP A 535 -2.13 -39.02 -8.61
CA ASP A 535 -2.24 -39.78 -9.87
C ASP A 535 -3.31 -39.20 -10.84
N THR A 536 -4.07 -38.18 -10.42
CA THR A 536 -5.15 -37.59 -11.22
C THR A 536 -4.91 -36.13 -11.64
N ARG A 537 -3.75 -35.56 -11.29
CA ARG A 537 -3.43 -34.16 -11.60
C ARG A 537 -3.32 -33.95 -13.12
N PRO A 538 -4.15 -33.09 -13.73
CA PRO A 538 -3.91 -32.65 -15.10
C PRO A 538 -2.62 -31.81 -15.15
N GLU A 539 -1.83 -31.94 -16.22
CA GLU A 539 -0.57 -31.18 -16.41
C GLU A 539 -0.76 -29.65 -16.26
N ASP A 540 -1.97 -29.16 -16.57
CA ASP A 540 -2.37 -27.75 -16.49
C ASP A 540 -2.48 -27.20 -15.03
N GLU A 541 -2.68 -28.04 -14.00
CA GLU A 541 -2.86 -27.58 -12.59
C GLU A 541 -1.61 -26.87 -12.05
N VAL A 542 -0.43 -27.31 -12.48
CA VAL A 542 0.86 -26.80 -12.01
C VAL A 542 1.07 -25.36 -12.48
N GLU A 543 0.50 -24.97 -13.62
CA GLU A 543 0.69 -23.65 -14.24
C GLU A 543 -0.26 -22.57 -13.71
N TYR A 544 -1.38 -22.91 -13.09
CA TYR A 544 -2.28 -21.89 -12.54
C TYR A 544 -1.65 -21.18 -11.35
N VAL A 545 -1.67 -19.85 -11.33
CA VAL A 545 -1.13 -19.06 -10.22
C VAL A 545 -2.22 -18.11 -9.71
N GLU A 546 -2.59 -18.22 -8.45
CA GLU A 546 -3.47 -17.26 -7.81
C GLU A 546 -2.66 -16.16 -7.09
N LEU A 547 -3.11 -14.90 -7.20
CA LEU A 547 -2.40 -13.75 -6.65
C LEU A 547 -2.17 -13.87 -5.14
N PHE A 548 -3.15 -14.40 -4.43
CA PHE A 548 -3.08 -14.59 -2.98
C PHE A 548 -1.96 -15.56 -2.59
N GLU A 549 -1.78 -16.66 -3.31
CA GLU A 549 -0.77 -17.69 -3.02
C GLU A 549 0.66 -17.14 -3.18
N VAL A 550 0.95 -16.51 -4.32
CA VAL A 550 2.28 -15.93 -4.58
C VAL A 550 2.56 -14.74 -3.65
N TRP A 551 1.54 -13.95 -3.31
CA TRP A 551 1.66 -12.84 -2.36
C TRP A 551 2.05 -13.36 -0.98
N LEU A 552 1.35 -14.37 -0.43
CA LEU A 552 1.70 -14.98 0.86
C LEU A 552 3.12 -15.55 0.88
N CYS A 553 3.55 -16.20 -0.21
CA CYS A 553 4.93 -16.68 -0.33
C CYS A 553 5.94 -15.54 -0.25
N LEU A 554 5.70 -14.46 -0.99
CA LEU A 554 6.55 -13.28 -0.98
C LEU A 554 6.61 -12.62 0.40
N LEU A 555 5.49 -12.60 1.15
CA LEU A 555 5.47 -12.08 2.52
C LEU A 555 6.46 -12.81 3.43
N SER A 556 6.64 -14.12 3.27
CA SER A 556 7.59 -14.88 4.08
C SER A 556 9.04 -14.40 3.91
N TYR A 557 9.42 -13.91 2.73
CA TYR A 557 10.71 -13.29 2.46
C TYR A 557 10.78 -11.86 3.02
N ILE A 558 9.71 -11.08 2.89
CA ILE A 558 9.64 -9.73 3.46
C ILE A 558 9.83 -9.79 4.99
N PHE A 559 9.14 -10.71 5.65
CA PHE A 559 9.19 -10.90 7.10
C PHE A 559 10.56 -11.37 7.60
N GLU A 560 11.23 -12.28 6.86
CA GLU A 560 12.62 -12.69 7.11
C GLU A 560 13.56 -11.47 7.14
N TYR A 561 13.42 -10.55 6.17
CA TYR A 561 14.37 -9.47 5.94
C TYR A 561 13.98 -8.12 6.56
N GLN A 562 12.92 -8.06 7.35
CA GLN A 562 12.40 -6.81 7.93
C GLN A 562 13.46 -5.95 8.65
N TYR A 563 14.45 -6.56 9.30
CA TYR A 563 15.44 -5.85 10.12
C TYR A 563 16.52 -5.14 9.30
N ARG A 564 16.56 -5.33 7.98
CA ARG A 564 17.64 -4.84 7.11
C ARG A 564 17.58 -3.35 6.82
N SER A 565 16.39 -2.80 6.65
CA SER A 565 16.19 -1.39 6.30
C SER A 565 14.82 -0.90 6.72
N SER A 566 14.64 0.42 6.84
CA SER A 566 13.32 1.02 7.08
C SER A 566 12.33 0.64 5.98
N LEU A 567 12.78 0.55 4.72
CA LEU A 567 11.99 0.06 3.60
C LEU A 567 11.39 -1.33 3.88
N MET A 568 12.19 -2.28 4.38
CA MET A 568 11.69 -3.62 4.70
C MET A 568 10.74 -3.63 5.90
N GLN A 569 10.94 -2.71 6.85
CA GLN A 569 10.01 -2.52 7.97
C GLN A 569 8.66 -2.02 7.46
N ASP A 570 8.63 -1.04 6.56
CA ASP A 570 7.40 -0.51 5.95
C ASP A 570 6.67 -1.58 5.12
N LEU A 571 7.41 -2.35 4.31
CA LEU A 571 6.85 -3.49 3.57
C LEU A 571 6.22 -4.50 4.53
N THR A 572 6.87 -4.79 5.65
CA THR A 572 6.34 -5.69 6.69
C THR A 572 5.09 -5.11 7.34
N THR A 573 5.10 -3.83 7.71
CA THR A 573 3.96 -3.13 8.33
C THR A 573 2.73 -3.15 7.42
N LEU A 574 2.89 -2.79 6.14
CA LEU A 574 1.78 -2.82 5.16
C LEU A 574 1.26 -4.24 4.93
N SER A 575 2.15 -5.22 4.87
CA SER A 575 1.77 -6.63 4.68
C SER A 575 0.96 -7.16 5.86
N LEU A 576 1.39 -6.89 7.09
CA LEU A 576 0.65 -7.27 8.29
C LEU A 576 -0.70 -6.55 8.36
N ALA A 577 -0.74 -5.23 8.09
CA ALA A 577 -1.99 -4.47 8.08
C ALA A 577 -2.99 -5.02 7.04
N THR A 578 -2.50 -5.38 5.84
CA THR A 578 -3.32 -6.02 4.81
C THR A 578 -3.88 -7.35 5.30
N LEU A 579 -3.06 -8.21 5.91
CA LEU A 579 -3.51 -9.52 6.44
C LEU A 579 -4.62 -9.37 7.48
N PHE A 580 -4.56 -8.35 8.34
CA PHE A 580 -5.60 -8.08 9.32
C PHE A 580 -6.93 -7.63 8.72
N ASN A 581 -6.91 -7.00 7.55
CA ASN A 581 -8.13 -6.57 6.86
C ASN A 581 -8.84 -7.73 6.14
N LEU A 582 -8.19 -8.91 6.02
CA LEU A 582 -8.78 -10.08 5.38
C LEU A 582 -9.76 -10.82 6.32
N PRO A 583 -10.91 -11.29 5.81
CA PRO A 583 -11.88 -12.06 6.58
C PRO A 583 -11.33 -13.46 6.82
N LEU A 584 -10.89 -13.72 8.06
CA LEU A 584 -10.31 -15.00 8.45
C LEU A 584 -11.24 -16.19 8.16
N ASP A 585 -12.56 -16.01 8.25
CA ASP A 585 -13.55 -17.06 7.94
C ASP A 585 -13.48 -17.54 6.49
N SER A 586 -13.20 -16.64 5.53
CA SER A 586 -13.07 -17.02 4.11
C SER A 586 -11.78 -17.78 3.83
N LEU A 587 -10.74 -17.50 4.63
CA LEU A 587 -9.40 -18.09 4.50
C LEU A 587 -9.32 -19.53 5.01
N GLN A 588 -10.26 -19.96 5.86
CA GLN A 588 -10.31 -21.32 6.39
C GLN A 588 -10.33 -22.39 5.27
N ASN A 589 -11.15 -22.16 4.25
CA ASN A 589 -11.40 -23.12 3.18
C ASN A 589 -10.34 -23.08 2.06
N PHE A 590 -9.61 -21.96 1.93
CA PHE A 590 -8.57 -21.80 0.92
C PHE A 590 -7.38 -22.70 1.26
N GLN A 591 -6.99 -23.62 0.36
CA GLN A 591 -5.85 -24.53 0.59
C GLN A 591 -4.62 -24.08 -0.20
N ILE A 592 -3.44 -24.16 0.41
CA ILE A 592 -2.15 -23.84 -0.19
C ILE A 592 -1.34 -25.12 -0.35
N ASN A 593 -0.88 -25.40 -1.57
CA ASN A 593 0.07 -26.49 -1.84
C ASN A 593 1.49 -26.05 -1.46
N GLU A 594 2.00 -26.54 -0.33
CA GLU A 594 3.28 -26.16 0.25
C GLU A 594 4.49 -26.68 -0.54
N TYR A 595 4.32 -27.71 -1.38
CA TYR A 595 5.37 -28.18 -2.28
C TYR A 595 5.52 -27.24 -3.49
N LYS A 596 4.41 -26.65 -3.95
CA LYS A 596 4.37 -25.64 -5.00
C LYS A 596 4.82 -24.27 -4.49
N TRP A 597 4.31 -23.88 -3.33
CA TRP A 597 4.47 -22.57 -2.74
C TRP A 597 5.47 -22.65 -1.58
N LYS A 598 6.72 -22.25 -1.87
CA LYS A 598 7.86 -22.42 -0.94
C LYS A 598 8.07 -21.15 -0.13
N LEU A 599 8.01 -21.29 1.19
CA LEU A 599 8.34 -20.22 2.13
C LEU A 599 9.85 -19.89 2.11
N CYS A 600 10.22 -18.76 2.71
CA CYS A 600 11.62 -18.42 2.92
C CYS A 600 12.28 -19.37 3.92
N HIS A 601 13.26 -20.14 3.46
CA HIS A 601 14.08 -21.05 4.27
C HIS A 601 15.58 -20.73 4.14
N GLN A 602 15.93 -19.45 4.03
CA GLN A 602 17.32 -19.01 3.81
C GLN A 602 18.16 -19.02 5.10
N LYS A 603 17.54 -19.21 6.27
CA LYS A 603 18.19 -19.34 7.58
C LYS A 603 17.47 -20.33 8.49
N VAL A 604 18.22 -20.93 9.42
CA VAL A 604 17.67 -21.77 10.50
C VAL A 604 17.23 -20.91 11.69
N PRO A 605 16.19 -21.31 12.44
CA PRO A 605 15.41 -22.56 12.31
C PRO A 605 14.32 -22.50 11.22
N PHE A 606 14.14 -23.60 10.47
CA PHE A 606 13.15 -23.68 9.40
C PHE A 606 11.73 -23.91 9.90
N VAL A 607 10.75 -23.32 9.24
CA VAL A 607 9.34 -23.71 9.43
C VAL A 607 9.15 -25.07 8.76
N SER A 608 8.66 -26.04 9.52
CA SER A 608 8.48 -27.41 9.02
C SER A 608 7.36 -27.50 8.01
N LEU A 609 7.52 -28.41 7.05
CA LEU A 609 6.48 -28.74 6.09
C LEU A 609 5.36 -29.51 6.79
N ASN A 610 4.14 -29.44 6.25
CA ASN A 610 3.00 -30.21 6.72
C ASN A 610 3.36 -31.70 6.84
N THR A 611 2.98 -32.32 7.96
CA THR A 611 3.18 -33.75 8.26
C THR A 611 2.27 -34.66 7.43
N GLY A 612 1.24 -34.10 6.78
CA GLY A 612 0.30 -34.81 5.93
C GLY A 612 0.87 -35.25 4.57
N LYS A 613 0.43 -36.41 4.08
CA LYS A 613 0.90 -37.05 2.83
C LYS A 613 0.63 -36.24 1.54
N LEU A 614 -0.22 -35.22 1.59
CA LEU A 614 -0.71 -34.49 0.41
C LEU A 614 -0.06 -33.10 0.21
N GLY A 615 0.59 -32.53 1.24
CA GLY A 615 1.27 -31.23 1.15
C GLY A 615 0.37 -30.00 1.00
N TYR A 616 -0.94 -30.13 1.25
CA TYR A 616 -1.86 -29.00 1.27
C TYR A 616 -2.12 -28.55 2.71
N LYS A 617 -2.23 -27.25 2.94
CA LYS A 617 -2.62 -26.68 4.24
C LYS A 617 -3.62 -25.56 4.05
N SER A 618 -4.51 -25.36 5.03
CA SER A 618 -5.36 -24.16 5.06
C SER A 618 -4.50 -22.89 5.03
N SER A 619 -4.97 -21.86 4.34
CA SER A 619 -4.25 -20.59 4.25
C SER A 619 -4.03 -19.93 5.60
N LEU A 620 -4.88 -20.20 6.61
CA LEU A 620 -4.67 -19.75 7.98
C LEU A 620 -3.39 -20.35 8.60
N PHE A 621 -3.15 -21.65 8.41
CA PHE A 621 -1.89 -22.28 8.82
C PHE A 621 -0.70 -21.73 8.03
N TYR A 622 -0.88 -21.48 6.74
CA TYR A 622 0.17 -20.88 5.90
C TYR A 622 0.54 -19.45 6.34
N ILE A 623 -0.44 -18.65 6.77
CA ILE A 623 -0.21 -17.32 7.34
C ILE A 623 0.54 -17.43 8.68
N LEU A 624 0.17 -18.39 9.55
CA LEU A 624 0.91 -18.64 10.79
C LEU A 624 2.38 -18.97 10.50
N ASP A 625 2.65 -19.81 9.51
CA ASP A 625 4.01 -20.16 9.08
C ASP A 625 4.80 -18.96 8.55
N ALA A 626 4.18 -18.08 7.76
CA ALA A 626 4.82 -16.84 7.34
C ALA A 626 5.14 -15.94 8.55
N VAL A 627 4.21 -15.79 9.50
CA VAL A 627 4.43 -15.00 10.73
C VAL A 627 5.49 -15.64 11.64
N GLN A 628 5.66 -16.97 11.63
CA GLN A 628 6.75 -17.61 12.35
C GLN A 628 8.14 -17.11 11.87
N ASN A 629 8.31 -16.85 10.56
CA ASN A 629 9.55 -16.22 10.06
C ASN A 629 9.75 -14.83 10.68
N LEU A 630 8.69 -14.02 10.77
CA LEU A 630 8.73 -12.71 11.43
C LEU A 630 9.22 -12.82 12.88
N LEU A 631 8.68 -13.77 13.64
CA LEU A 631 8.97 -13.94 15.06
C LEU A 631 10.39 -14.48 15.29
N ARG A 632 10.81 -15.50 14.54
CA ARG A 632 12.12 -16.17 14.70
C ARG A 632 13.30 -15.24 14.41
N PHE A 633 13.21 -14.41 13.37
CA PHE A 633 14.37 -13.62 12.91
C PHE A 633 14.50 -12.25 13.57
N ASN A 634 13.43 -11.75 14.19
CA ASN A 634 13.51 -10.57 15.06
C ASN A 634 14.33 -10.79 16.35
N LEU A 635 14.68 -12.04 16.68
CA LEU A 635 15.48 -12.40 17.85
C LEU A 635 16.96 -11.96 17.75
N THR A 636 17.39 -11.42 16.59
CA THR A 636 18.81 -11.17 16.28
C THR A 636 19.21 -9.68 16.15
N TYR A 637 18.27 -8.74 16.02
CA TYR A 637 18.54 -7.32 15.74
C TYR A 637 17.59 -6.35 16.49
N LYS A 638 17.68 -5.03 16.20
CA LYS A 638 16.83 -3.98 16.77
C LYS A 638 15.35 -4.37 16.62
N LEU A 639 14.66 -4.53 17.75
CA LEU A 639 13.26 -4.93 17.80
C LEU A 639 12.37 -3.87 17.14
N ASN A 640 11.62 -4.23 16.10
CA ASN A 640 10.51 -3.40 15.63
C ASN A 640 9.25 -3.80 16.42
N VAL A 641 8.96 -3.05 17.49
CA VAL A 641 7.85 -3.34 18.42
C VAL A 641 6.51 -3.40 17.70
N GLY A 642 6.25 -2.44 16.80
CA GLY A 642 4.99 -2.36 16.07
C GLY A 642 4.71 -3.61 15.24
N ASN A 643 5.67 -4.03 14.41
CA ASN A 643 5.51 -5.21 13.56
C ASN A 643 5.37 -6.50 14.37
N ILE A 644 6.07 -6.63 15.50
CA ILE A 644 5.96 -7.83 16.34
C ILE A 644 4.63 -7.87 17.08
N SER A 645 4.14 -6.75 17.62
CA SER A 645 2.81 -6.70 18.23
C SER A 645 1.74 -7.03 17.18
N MET A 646 1.83 -6.47 15.98
CA MET A 646 0.95 -6.85 14.87
C MET A 646 1.02 -8.35 14.55
N GLY A 647 2.23 -8.94 14.49
CA GLY A 647 2.41 -10.37 14.28
C GLY A 647 1.78 -11.24 15.37
N LEU A 648 2.00 -10.92 16.65
CA LEU A 648 1.42 -11.63 17.79
C LEU A 648 -0.10 -11.49 17.86
N ASN A 649 -0.63 -10.30 17.56
CA ASN A 649 -2.08 -10.06 17.51
C ASN A 649 -2.74 -10.85 16.37
N LEU A 650 -2.05 -11.00 15.21
CA LEU A 650 -2.55 -11.80 14.09
C LEU A 650 -2.58 -13.28 14.45
N VAL A 651 -1.51 -13.78 15.08
CA VAL A 651 -1.45 -15.13 15.65
C VAL A 651 -2.61 -15.34 16.62
N TYR A 652 -2.82 -14.42 17.56
CA TYR A 652 -3.90 -14.50 18.54
C TYR A 652 -5.28 -14.59 17.86
N ASN A 653 -5.55 -13.74 16.86
CA ASN A 653 -6.81 -13.75 16.12
C ASN A 653 -7.04 -15.06 15.35
N ILE A 654 -6.00 -15.62 14.71
CA ILE A 654 -6.10 -16.92 14.02
C ILE A 654 -6.39 -18.05 15.02
N LEU A 655 -5.70 -18.06 16.17
CA LEU A 655 -5.94 -19.06 17.21
C LEU A 655 -7.34 -18.95 17.83
N GLN A 656 -7.90 -17.74 17.94
CA GLN A 656 -9.30 -17.58 18.36
C GLN A 656 -10.27 -18.22 17.36
N VAL A 657 -10.02 -18.06 16.05
CA VAL A 657 -10.79 -18.75 15.01
C VAL A 657 -10.71 -20.26 15.18
N PHE A 658 -9.51 -20.81 15.41
CA PHE A 658 -9.31 -22.25 15.65
C PHE A 658 -9.98 -22.76 16.93
N GLN A 659 -10.02 -21.94 17.98
CA GLN A 659 -10.72 -22.27 19.21
C GLN A 659 -12.23 -22.33 18.98
N ASN A 660 -12.78 -21.36 18.24
CA ASN A 660 -14.22 -21.20 18.04
C ASN A 660 -14.80 -22.17 16.99
N ASP A 661 -13.98 -22.61 16.03
CA ASP A 661 -14.41 -23.49 14.94
C ASP A 661 -13.90 -24.94 15.13
N PRO A 662 -14.76 -25.90 15.53
CA PRO A 662 -14.37 -27.28 15.72
C PRO A 662 -14.15 -28.05 14.40
N THR A 663 -14.52 -27.48 13.24
CA THR A 663 -14.40 -28.15 11.94
C THR A 663 -12.98 -28.15 11.39
N ILE A 664 -12.13 -27.23 11.87
CA ILE A 664 -10.74 -27.11 11.46
C ILE A 664 -9.93 -28.25 12.08
N ASP A 665 -9.27 -29.05 11.24
CA ASP A 665 -8.39 -30.12 11.67
C ASP A 665 -7.03 -29.58 12.13
N LEU A 666 -6.86 -29.43 13.45
CA LEU A 666 -5.63 -28.92 14.05
C LEU A 666 -4.50 -29.96 14.04
N SER A 667 -4.78 -31.24 13.75
CA SER A 667 -3.76 -32.30 13.86
C SER A 667 -2.66 -32.19 12.79
N GLN A 668 -2.97 -31.53 11.67
CA GLN A 668 -2.11 -31.41 10.49
C GLN A 668 -1.02 -30.33 10.60
N TYR A 669 -1.01 -29.55 11.68
CA TYR A 669 -0.06 -28.44 11.83
C TYR A 669 1.10 -28.79 12.77
N ALA A 670 2.31 -28.32 12.47
CA ALA A 670 3.51 -28.58 13.27
C ALA A 670 3.55 -27.70 14.54
N TRP A 671 2.71 -28.01 15.54
CA TRP A 671 2.56 -27.21 16.76
C TRP A 671 3.85 -27.12 17.60
N ASP A 672 4.65 -28.18 17.65
CA ASP A 672 5.91 -28.17 18.40
C ASP A 672 6.88 -27.09 17.90
N ASP A 673 7.01 -26.91 16.58
CA ASP A 673 7.85 -25.86 16.00
C ASP A 673 7.31 -24.45 16.28
N PHE A 674 5.98 -24.33 16.31
CA PHE A 674 5.33 -23.10 16.69
C PHE A 674 5.58 -22.76 18.17
N HIS A 675 5.44 -23.74 19.08
CA HIS A 675 5.80 -23.59 20.50
C HIS A 675 7.24 -23.14 20.65
N LEU A 676 8.20 -23.82 20.00
CA LEU A 676 9.62 -23.44 20.06
C LEU A 676 9.87 -21.97 19.65
N SER A 677 9.13 -21.47 18.66
CA SER A 677 9.19 -20.08 18.22
C SER A 677 8.73 -19.11 19.32
N LEU A 678 7.59 -19.38 19.96
CA LEU A 678 7.05 -18.58 21.06
C LEU A 678 7.99 -18.58 22.28
N PHE A 679 8.56 -19.74 22.64
CA PHE A 679 9.51 -19.81 23.75
C PHE A 679 10.86 -19.15 23.41
N GLY A 680 11.26 -19.14 22.14
CA GLY A 680 12.35 -18.31 21.64
C GLY A 680 12.12 -16.82 21.93
N MET A 681 10.91 -16.32 21.66
CA MET A 681 10.49 -14.95 21.97
C MET A 681 10.51 -14.68 23.48
N ILE A 682 9.99 -15.58 24.31
CA ILE A 682 9.99 -15.44 25.79
C ILE A 682 11.42 -15.31 26.33
N LYS A 683 12.33 -16.19 25.90
CA LYS A 683 13.75 -16.09 26.27
C LYS A 683 14.37 -14.77 25.84
N PHE A 684 14.01 -14.29 24.66
CA PHE A 684 14.48 -13.01 24.16
C PHE A 684 13.93 -11.82 24.95
N PHE A 685 12.63 -11.78 25.26
CA PHE A 685 12.05 -10.73 26.10
C PHE A 685 12.67 -10.69 27.50
N LYS A 686 12.94 -11.85 28.11
CA LYS A 686 13.67 -11.92 29.39
C LYS A 686 15.09 -11.34 29.27
N LYS A 687 15.79 -11.65 28.18
CA LYS A 687 17.11 -11.06 27.93
C LYS A 687 17.03 -9.54 27.75
N GLN A 688 16.02 -9.05 27.04
CA GLN A 688 15.80 -7.62 26.84
C GLN A 688 15.35 -6.89 28.11
N SER A 689 14.60 -7.52 29.02
CA SER A 689 14.20 -6.85 30.28
C SER A 689 15.38 -6.61 31.21
N LEU A 690 16.42 -7.45 31.12
CA LEU A 690 17.67 -7.31 31.88
C LEU A 690 18.61 -6.25 31.28
N ILE A 691 18.58 -6.10 29.95
CA ILE A 691 19.41 -5.12 29.25
C ILE A 691 18.59 -3.84 29.15
N LYS A 692 19.01 -2.75 29.80
CA LYS A 692 18.41 -1.42 29.53
C LYS A 692 18.65 -1.02 28.07
N SER A 693 17.81 -1.51 27.17
CA SER A 693 17.89 -1.26 25.74
C SER A 693 17.53 0.20 25.47
N LYS A 694 18.27 0.83 24.56
CA LYS A 694 17.92 2.17 24.06
C LYS A 694 16.77 2.14 23.06
N TYR A 695 16.37 0.97 22.59
CA TYR A 695 15.50 0.81 21.42
C TYR A 695 14.06 0.44 21.76
N VAL A 696 13.78 0.04 23.01
CA VAL A 696 12.45 -0.40 23.45
C VAL A 696 12.22 0.13 24.86
N THR A 697 11.10 0.78 25.09
CA THR A 697 10.68 1.25 26.41
C THR A 697 10.19 0.09 27.27
N PHE A 698 10.14 0.29 28.58
CA PHE A 698 9.64 -0.73 29.50
C PHE A 698 8.17 -1.08 29.26
N GLU A 699 7.34 -0.09 28.90
CA GLU A 699 5.92 -0.29 28.62
C GLU A 699 5.70 -1.06 27.31
N GLU A 700 6.42 -0.70 26.24
CA GLU A 700 6.39 -1.43 24.96
C GLU A 700 6.80 -2.90 25.13
N LEU A 701 7.87 -3.16 25.88
CA LEU A 701 8.30 -4.53 26.15
C LEU A 701 7.27 -5.27 27.02
N GLY A 702 6.68 -4.61 28.00
CA GLY A 702 5.62 -5.18 28.84
C GLY A 702 4.38 -5.58 28.06
N SER A 703 3.96 -4.75 27.10
CA SER A 703 2.86 -5.04 26.18
C SER A 703 3.13 -6.27 25.31
N LEU A 704 4.33 -6.38 24.71
CA LEU A 704 4.73 -7.55 23.93
C LEU A 704 4.78 -8.84 24.76
N VAL A 705 5.21 -8.74 26.02
CA VAL A 705 5.20 -9.87 26.96
C VAL A 705 3.76 -10.28 27.25
N GLU A 706 2.86 -9.33 27.53
CA GLU A 706 1.45 -9.62 27.77
C GLU A 706 0.80 -10.27 26.54
N ASP A 707 1.01 -9.74 25.32
CA ASP A 707 0.54 -10.32 24.06
C ASP A 707 0.99 -11.78 23.89
N CYS A 708 2.29 -12.04 24.08
CA CYS A 708 2.85 -13.38 23.93
C CYS A 708 2.31 -14.37 24.99
N LEU A 709 2.09 -13.92 26.23
CA LEU A 709 1.51 -14.76 27.28
C LEU A 709 0.02 -15.03 27.04
N LEU A 710 -0.72 -14.09 26.45
CA LEU A 710 -2.11 -14.28 26.03
C LEU A 710 -2.22 -15.36 24.94
N VAL A 711 -1.28 -15.40 23.99
CA VAL A 711 -1.17 -16.48 23.00
C VAL A 711 -0.96 -17.84 23.69
N LEU A 712 -0.05 -17.94 24.66
CA LEU A 712 0.12 -19.20 25.43
C LEU A 712 -1.15 -19.59 26.21
N ASN A 713 -1.80 -18.61 26.83
CA ASN A 713 -3.03 -18.84 27.58
C ASN A 713 -4.16 -19.39 26.69
N LEU A 714 -4.26 -18.90 25.46
CA LEU A 714 -5.22 -19.34 24.45
C LEU A 714 -4.95 -20.77 23.98
N LEU A 715 -3.69 -21.12 23.73
CA LEU A 715 -3.29 -22.48 23.33
C LEU A 715 -3.56 -23.51 24.44
N LEU A 716 -3.56 -23.11 25.71
CA LEU A 716 -3.91 -24.00 26.83
C LEU A 716 -5.41 -24.32 26.91
N HIS A 717 -6.25 -23.85 25.98
CA HIS A 717 -7.68 -24.15 25.95
C HIS A 717 -7.97 -25.65 25.68
N GLY A 718 -9.16 -26.14 26.10
CA GLY A 718 -9.55 -27.55 25.98
C GLY A 718 -9.52 -28.07 24.53
N ARG A 719 -9.96 -27.24 23.58
CA ARG A 719 -9.94 -27.54 22.13
C ARG A 719 -8.58 -28.05 21.61
N PHE A 720 -7.47 -27.46 22.05
CA PHE A 720 -6.12 -27.86 21.63
C PHE A 720 -5.66 -29.13 22.36
N ASN A 721 -6.13 -29.36 23.59
CA ASN A 721 -5.86 -30.57 24.35
C ASN A 721 -6.50 -31.82 23.75
N ASP A 722 -7.70 -31.69 23.20
CA ASP A 722 -8.47 -32.83 22.66
C ASP A 722 -7.88 -33.39 21.36
N VAL A 723 -7.06 -32.61 20.66
CA VAL A 723 -6.44 -33.00 19.40
C VAL A 723 -5.14 -33.75 19.66
N GLN A 724 -5.08 -34.99 19.14
CA GLN A 724 -3.91 -35.85 19.21
C GLN A 724 -3.08 -35.73 17.92
N GLN A 725 -1.76 -35.58 18.06
CA GLN A 725 -0.81 -35.54 16.95
C GLN A 725 0.04 -36.80 16.95
N ASP A 726 0.17 -37.46 15.79
CA ASP A 726 1.13 -38.54 15.61
C ASP A 726 2.53 -37.95 15.45
N THR A 727 3.46 -38.36 16.30
CA THR A 727 4.84 -37.84 16.32
C THR A 727 5.71 -38.30 15.13
N GLY A 728 5.17 -39.07 14.19
CA GLY A 728 5.88 -39.55 12.99
C GLY A 728 7.05 -40.52 13.25
N GLU A 729 7.49 -40.66 14.50
CA GLU A 729 8.47 -41.63 14.93
C GLU A 729 7.78 -42.96 15.22
N GLU A 730 8.23 -44.06 14.58
CA GLU A 730 7.80 -45.39 15.00
C GLU A 730 8.18 -45.56 16.48
N PRO A 731 7.21 -45.81 17.38
CA PRO A 731 7.52 -45.95 18.79
C PRO A 731 8.50 -47.12 18.94
N SER A 732 9.62 -46.87 19.64
CA SER A 732 10.55 -47.94 19.95
C SER A 732 9.80 -49.10 20.61
N THR A 733 10.19 -50.34 20.32
CA THR A 733 9.50 -51.54 20.84
C THR A 733 9.35 -51.53 22.37
N ILE A 734 10.28 -50.87 23.06
CA ILE A 734 10.25 -50.66 24.52
C ILE A 734 9.16 -49.67 24.93
N MET A 735 9.00 -48.56 24.20
CA MET A 735 7.93 -47.59 24.46
C MET A 735 6.54 -48.17 24.21
N THR A 736 6.36 -48.96 23.15
CA THR A 736 5.08 -49.65 22.90
C THR A 736 4.75 -50.68 23.99
N MET A 737 5.77 -51.36 24.55
CA MET A 737 5.61 -52.37 25.60
C MET A 737 5.28 -51.77 26.98
N LEU A 738 5.66 -50.51 27.22
CA LEU A 738 5.35 -49.75 28.44
C LEU A 738 4.02 -48.98 28.37
N GLY A 739 3.26 -49.12 27.27
CA GLY A 739 1.93 -48.50 27.11
C GLY A 739 1.95 -47.05 26.64
N PHE A 740 3.07 -46.57 26.09
CA PHE A 740 3.14 -45.22 25.51
C PHE A 740 2.49 -45.17 24.13
N SER A 741 1.57 -44.22 23.91
CA SER A 741 1.04 -43.90 22.58
C SER A 741 2.06 -43.07 21.78
N SER A 742 2.16 -43.33 20.47
CA SER A 742 2.90 -42.47 19.52
C SER A 742 2.23 -41.11 19.29
N SER A 743 1.00 -40.97 19.79
CA SER A 743 0.22 -39.75 19.72
C SER A 743 0.29 -38.96 21.03
N LYS A 744 0.49 -37.64 20.91
CA LYS A 744 0.53 -36.67 22.03
C LYS A 744 -0.46 -35.54 21.75
N SER A 745 -1.06 -34.97 22.78
CA SER A 745 -1.91 -33.78 22.59
C SER A 745 -1.07 -32.53 22.28
N ILE A 746 -1.65 -31.54 21.63
CA ILE A 746 -0.98 -30.25 21.40
C ILE A 746 -0.57 -29.61 22.74
N ASN A 747 -1.47 -29.67 23.73
CA ASN A 747 -1.21 -29.14 25.07
C ASN A 747 -0.06 -29.84 25.78
N TYR A 748 0.14 -31.14 25.55
CA TYR A 748 1.26 -31.86 26.14
C TYR A 748 2.60 -31.20 25.73
N GLY A 749 2.80 -30.92 24.44
CA GLY A 749 4.02 -30.26 23.95
C GLY A 749 4.16 -28.83 24.47
N LEU A 750 3.05 -28.10 24.58
CA LEU A 750 3.03 -26.75 25.14
C LEU A 750 3.42 -26.74 26.63
N VAL A 751 2.79 -27.58 27.45
CA VAL A 751 3.03 -27.69 28.90
C VAL A 751 4.47 -28.09 29.17
N TYR A 752 5.01 -29.05 28.43
CA TYR A 752 6.41 -29.43 28.51
C TYR A 752 7.34 -28.22 28.32
N ASN A 753 7.08 -27.40 27.29
CA ASN A 753 7.86 -26.19 27.04
C ASN A 753 7.63 -25.08 28.10
N ILE A 754 6.43 -24.97 28.67
CA ILE A 754 6.15 -24.06 29.80
C ILE A 754 7.06 -24.43 30.98
N LEU A 755 7.15 -25.72 31.32
CA LEU A 755 7.94 -26.19 32.45
C LEU A 755 9.44 -26.02 32.22
N LEU A 756 9.93 -26.31 31.02
CA LEU A 756 11.33 -26.04 30.64
C LEU A 756 11.71 -24.54 30.77
N ASN A 757 10.73 -23.65 30.66
CA ASN A 757 10.92 -22.20 30.68
C ASN A 757 10.25 -21.52 31.88
N TYR A 758 9.91 -22.28 32.92
CA TYR A 758 9.08 -21.81 34.03
C TYR A 758 9.66 -20.56 34.71
N GLU A 759 10.94 -20.60 35.09
CA GLU A 759 11.63 -19.46 35.70
C GLU A 759 11.64 -18.22 34.79
N SER A 760 11.65 -18.41 33.48
CA SER A 760 11.65 -17.30 32.53
C SER A 760 10.29 -16.63 32.45
N ILE A 761 9.21 -17.42 32.44
CA ILE A 761 7.84 -16.91 32.50
C ILE A 761 7.59 -16.22 33.85
N GLN A 762 7.94 -16.87 34.97
CA GLN A 762 7.71 -16.32 36.31
C GLN A 762 8.50 -15.02 36.54
N SER A 763 9.73 -14.94 36.04
CA SER A 763 10.53 -13.71 36.07
C SER A 763 9.83 -12.58 35.30
N LEU A 764 9.35 -12.84 34.08
CA LEU A 764 8.65 -11.83 33.27
C LEU A 764 7.33 -11.38 33.92
N LEU A 765 6.53 -12.32 34.42
CA LEU A 765 5.29 -12.02 35.17
C LEU A 765 5.55 -11.12 36.38
N SER A 766 6.66 -11.34 37.08
CA SER A 766 7.07 -10.53 38.23
C SER A 766 7.60 -9.15 37.82
N THR A 767 8.45 -9.10 36.79
CA THR A 767 9.06 -7.85 36.31
C THR A 767 8.00 -6.87 35.79
N PHE A 768 7.01 -7.37 35.06
CA PHE A 768 5.98 -6.54 34.42
C PHE A 768 4.67 -6.48 35.22
N ASP A 769 4.64 -6.99 36.46
CA ASP A 769 3.47 -6.93 37.36
C ASP A 769 2.18 -7.51 36.72
N LEU A 770 2.33 -8.67 36.07
CA LEU A 770 1.24 -9.37 35.38
C LEU A 770 0.58 -10.46 36.22
N LYS A 771 1.10 -10.76 37.42
CA LYS A 771 0.62 -11.84 38.32
C LYS A 771 -0.86 -11.75 38.68
N SER A 772 -1.43 -10.54 38.66
CA SER A 772 -2.85 -10.31 38.96
C SER A 772 -3.74 -10.17 37.72
N SER A 773 -3.23 -10.51 36.53
CA SER A 773 -3.99 -10.36 35.28
C SER A 773 -5.12 -11.40 35.19
N THR A 774 -6.36 -10.94 35.10
CA THR A 774 -7.53 -11.82 34.96
C THR A 774 -7.60 -12.52 33.61
N ASN A 775 -6.79 -12.10 32.63
CA ASN A 775 -6.80 -12.61 31.26
C ASN A 775 -5.85 -13.80 31.06
N LEU A 776 -5.05 -14.18 32.06
CA LEU A 776 -4.04 -15.25 32.00
C LEU A 776 -4.41 -16.49 32.85
N GLN A 777 -5.71 -16.73 33.06
CA GLN A 777 -6.20 -17.76 34.00
C GLN A 777 -5.72 -19.19 33.68
N SER A 778 -5.76 -19.60 32.41
CA SER A 778 -5.33 -20.94 32.00
C SER A 778 -3.83 -21.14 32.23
N LEU A 779 -3.03 -20.10 31.96
CA LEU A 779 -1.60 -20.10 32.22
C LEU A 779 -1.31 -20.18 33.71
N PHE A 780 -1.98 -19.37 34.54
CA PHE A 780 -1.80 -19.43 35.99
C PHE A 780 -2.22 -20.77 36.57
N HIS A 781 -3.37 -21.29 36.16
CA HIS A 781 -3.82 -22.62 36.59
C HIS A 781 -2.79 -23.70 36.24
N CYS A 782 -2.23 -23.68 35.02
CA CYS A 782 -1.16 -24.58 34.61
C CYS A 782 0.08 -24.42 35.51
N MET A 783 0.55 -23.18 35.72
CA MET A 783 1.76 -22.93 36.50
C MET A 783 1.60 -23.27 37.99
N GLU A 784 0.42 -23.02 38.57
CA GLU A 784 0.09 -23.35 39.96
C GLU A 784 0.01 -24.86 40.18
N TYR A 785 -0.66 -25.59 39.26
CA TYR A 785 -0.74 -27.05 39.31
C TYR A 785 0.65 -27.68 39.40
N PHE A 786 1.56 -27.28 38.51
CA PHE A 786 2.90 -27.86 38.48
C PHE A 786 3.81 -27.36 39.60
N ASP A 787 3.66 -26.11 40.08
CA ASP A 787 4.40 -25.68 41.28
C ASP A 787 3.98 -26.50 42.50
N ASP A 788 2.71 -26.86 42.65
CA ASP A 788 2.27 -27.71 43.76
C ASP A 788 2.76 -29.16 43.68
N VAL A 789 3.13 -29.64 42.49
CA VAL A 789 3.65 -31.01 42.26
C VAL A 789 5.19 -31.07 42.32
N PHE A 790 5.88 -30.06 41.78
CA PHE A 790 7.34 -30.05 41.57
C PHE A 790 8.04 -28.88 42.25
N TYR A 791 9.29 -29.05 42.67
CA TYR A 791 10.16 -27.93 43.05
C TYR A 791 10.72 -27.25 41.79
N LEU A 792 9.97 -26.32 41.21
CA LEU A 792 10.31 -25.65 39.96
C LEU A 792 11.27 -24.44 40.10
N THR A 793 11.51 -23.95 41.32
CA THR A 793 12.41 -22.81 41.59
C THR A 793 13.20 -22.97 42.89
N GLU A 794 14.33 -22.28 43.01
CA GLU A 794 15.10 -22.25 44.27
C GLU A 794 14.29 -21.67 45.46
N GLU A 795 13.36 -20.75 45.19
CA GLU A 795 12.45 -20.20 46.20
C GLU A 795 11.42 -21.23 46.69
N SER A 796 10.91 -22.10 45.81
CA SER A 796 9.97 -23.16 46.20
C SER A 796 10.63 -24.25 47.04
N LYS A 797 11.96 -24.42 46.95
CA LYS A 797 12.75 -25.28 47.84
C LYS A 797 12.89 -24.71 49.26
N LEU A 798 12.97 -23.39 49.40
CA LEU A 798 13.13 -22.71 50.70
C LEU A 798 11.86 -22.77 51.56
N HIS A 799 10.68 -22.80 50.95
CA HIS A 799 9.39 -22.94 51.62
C HIS A 799 8.84 -24.38 51.53
N ALA A 800 9.52 -25.32 52.20
CA ALA A 800 9.22 -26.75 52.13
C ALA A 800 7.78 -27.09 52.57
N LYS A 801 6.87 -27.30 51.61
CA LYS A 801 5.71 -28.19 51.79
C LYS A 801 6.21 -29.64 51.65
N LEU A 802 5.85 -30.52 52.60
CA LEU A 802 6.14 -31.96 52.51
C LEU A 802 5.46 -32.55 51.25
N ASN A 803 6.20 -33.30 50.43
CA ASN A 803 5.77 -34.13 49.28
C ASN A 803 5.89 -33.56 47.83
N LYS A 804 6.67 -32.50 47.56
CA LYS A 804 6.99 -32.11 46.17
C LYS A 804 8.21 -32.89 45.63
N ILE A 805 8.26 -33.10 44.31
CA ILE A 805 9.36 -33.82 43.63
C ILE A 805 10.43 -32.79 43.17
N ASP A 806 11.72 -33.04 43.45
CA ASP A 806 12.80 -32.15 42.97
C ASP A 806 13.10 -32.41 41.49
N VAL A 807 12.98 -31.39 40.65
CA VAL A 807 13.20 -31.50 39.20
C VAL A 807 14.67 -31.76 38.86
N ILE A 808 15.61 -31.49 39.76
CA ILE A 808 17.04 -31.79 39.57
C ILE A 808 17.32 -33.30 39.67
N ASP A 809 16.46 -34.04 40.37
CA ASP A 809 16.65 -35.48 40.60
C ASP A 809 16.14 -36.36 39.43
N PHE A 810 15.51 -35.75 38.41
CA PHE A 810 14.89 -36.46 37.29
C PHE A 810 15.16 -35.76 35.95
N ASP A 811 15.32 -36.55 34.88
CA ASP A 811 15.28 -35.99 33.52
C ASP A 811 13.85 -35.53 33.19
N PHE A 812 13.69 -34.50 32.35
CA PHE A 812 12.39 -34.01 31.88
C PHE A 812 11.57 -35.07 31.11
N ASP A 813 12.23 -36.16 30.69
CA ASP A 813 11.60 -37.32 30.04
C ASP A 813 11.30 -38.47 31.03
N SER A 814 11.41 -38.23 32.34
CA SER A 814 11.11 -39.21 33.39
C SER A 814 9.63 -39.59 33.46
N SER A 815 9.35 -40.83 33.88
CA SER A 815 7.99 -41.36 34.03
C SER A 815 7.08 -40.51 34.92
N GLU A 816 7.66 -39.90 35.95
CA GLU A 816 7.02 -39.06 36.95
C GLU A 816 6.54 -37.74 36.32
N PHE A 817 7.39 -37.11 35.51
CA PHE A 817 7.08 -35.86 34.81
C PHE A 817 6.01 -36.08 33.74
N LEU A 818 6.16 -37.16 32.97
CA LEU A 818 5.19 -37.59 31.96
C LEU A 818 3.82 -37.91 32.59
N SER A 819 3.80 -38.60 33.73
CA SER A 819 2.56 -38.90 34.44
C SER A 819 1.87 -37.63 34.92
N ALA A 820 2.60 -36.64 35.44
CA ALA A 820 2.02 -35.39 35.90
C ALA A 820 1.42 -34.56 34.76
N ILE A 821 2.10 -34.49 33.61
CA ILE A 821 1.56 -33.84 32.41
C ILE A 821 0.28 -34.55 31.95
N ASN A 822 0.31 -35.87 31.86
CA ASN A 822 -0.86 -36.66 31.48
C ASN A 822 -2.02 -36.50 32.49
N SER A 823 -1.73 -36.36 33.80
CA SER A 823 -2.75 -36.09 34.80
C SER A 823 -3.41 -34.72 34.59
N PHE A 824 -2.61 -33.68 34.32
CA PHE A 824 -3.12 -32.33 34.02
C PHE A 824 -3.95 -32.30 32.72
N THR A 825 -3.47 -32.94 31.65
CA THR A 825 -4.18 -32.95 30.36
C THR A 825 -5.44 -33.82 30.40
N ASN A 826 -5.52 -34.84 31.26
CA ASN A 826 -6.70 -35.69 31.40
C ASN A 826 -7.70 -35.18 32.45
N GLU A 827 -7.36 -34.14 33.20
CA GLU A 827 -8.25 -33.51 34.16
C GLU A 827 -9.41 -32.86 33.38
N LYS A 828 -10.60 -33.49 33.43
CA LYS A 828 -11.81 -32.94 32.81
C LYS A 828 -12.05 -31.57 33.42
N ARG A 829 -11.86 -30.50 32.64
CA ARG A 829 -12.20 -29.15 33.06
C ARG A 829 -13.72 -29.05 33.21
N GLU A 830 -14.23 -29.27 34.43
CA GLU A 830 -15.66 -29.05 34.76
C GLU A 830 -16.08 -27.57 34.65
N ASN A 831 -15.16 -26.65 34.36
CA ASN A 831 -15.41 -25.22 34.25
C ASN A 831 -15.95 -24.74 32.89
N GLU A 832 -16.11 -25.62 31.89
CA GLU A 832 -16.71 -25.22 30.59
C GLU A 832 -18.22 -24.85 30.69
N SER A 833 -18.84 -25.04 31.86
CA SER A 833 -20.25 -24.67 32.10
C SER A 833 -20.48 -23.21 32.53
N LEU A 834 -19.44 -22.39 32.70
CA LEU A 834 -19.58 -20.98 33.14
C LEU A 834 -19.49 -19.93 32.02
N GLU A 835 -19.11 -20.29 30.80
CA GLU A 835 -19.06 -19.33 29.67
C GLU A 835 -20.39 -19.22 28.89
N SER A 836 -21.35 -20.13 29.09
CA SER A 836 -22.68 -20.02 28.46
C SER A 836 -23.70 -19.16 29.23
N SER A 837 -23.32 -18.62 30.40
CA SER A 837 -24.18 -17.71 31.18
C SER A 837 -23.44 -16.49 31.71
N SER A 838 -22.67 -15.83 30.86
CA SER A 838 -22.54 -14.38 31.00
C SER A 838 -22.74 -13.73 29.62
N LYS A 839 -23.97 -13.28 29.38
CA LYS A 839 -24.13 -11.97 28.73
C LYS A 839 -23.46 -10.96 29.67
N SER A 840 -22.13 -10.87 29.62
CA SER A 840 -21.39 -9.83 30.29
C SER A 840 -21.86 -8.53 29.66
N ASN A 841 -22.53 -7.71 30.46
CA ASN A 841 -22.77 -6.32 30.14
C ASN A 841 -21.42 -5.66 29.77
N GLY A 842 -21.16 -5.49 28.48
CA GLY A 842 -20.41 -4.38 27.89
C GLY A 842 -19.09 -3.90 28.51
N SER A 843 -18.31 -4.71 29.22
CA SER A 843 -16.95 -4.33 29.63
C SER A 843 -15.92 -5.08 28.81
N SER A 844 -15.23 -4.37 27.92
CA SER A 844 -14.06 -4.84 27.18
C SER A 844 -13.02 -5.43 28.15
N PRO A 845 -12.26 -6.48 27.77
CA PRO A 845 -11.17 -6.99 28.60
C PRO A 845 -10.19 -5.85 28.92
N VAL A 846 -9.84 -5.70 30.19
CA VAL A 846 -8.90 -4.68 30.66
C VAL A 846 -7.52 -5.30 30.71
N TYR A 847 -6.60 -4.82 29.89
CA TYR A 847 -5.19 -5.24 29.87
C TYR A 847 -4.34 -4.35 30.78
N LYS A 848 -3.17 -4.85 31.19
CA LYS A 848 -2.22 -4.07 32.01
C LYS A 848 -1.62 -2.93 31.20
N TYR A 849 -1.21 -3.22 29.97
CA TYR A 849 -0.64 -2.24 29.06
C TYR A 849 -1.68 -1.79 28.03
N LYS A 850 -1.67 -0.50 27.71
CA LYS A 850 -2.64 0.11 26.79
C LYS A 850 -2.52 -0.44 25.37
N ASP A 851 -1.31 -0.80 24.95
CA ASP A 851 -1.04 -1.29 23.60
C ASP A 851 -1.17 -2.82 23.45
N THR A 852 -1.49 -3.55 24.53
CA THR A 852 -1.75 -5.00 24.49
C THR A 852 -2.97 -5.30 23.63
N LEU A 853 -2.83 -6.23 22.69
CA LEU A 853 -3.83 -6.61 21.69
C LEU A 853 -4.44 -5.40 20.96
N LYS A 854 -3.70 -4.29 20.82
CA LYS A 854 -4.16 -3.04 20.20
C LYS A 854 -4.77 -3.22 18.81
N HIS A 855 -4.28 -4.20 18.06
CA HIS A 855 -4.69 -4.45 16.67
C HIS A 855 -5.72 -5.58 16.54
N SER A 856 -6.24 -6.13 17.65
CA SER A 856 -7.13 -7.30 17.60
C SER A 856 -8.50 -7.01 16.97
N SER A 857 -8.98 -5.77 17.02
CA SER A 857 -10.30 -5.36 16.52
C SER A 857 -10.29 -4.59 15.19
N THR A 858 -9.28 -3.76 14.93
CA THR A 858 -9.05 -3.09 13.64
C THR A 858 -7.58 -2.74 13.46
N SER A 859 -7.01 -2.96 12.27
CA SER A 859 -5.60 -2.67 11.96
C SER A 859 -5.39 -1.35 11.25
N THR A 860 -6.14 -0.31 11.62
CA THR A 860 -5.92 1.02 11.03
C THR A 860 -4.52 1.51 11.40
N LEU A 861 -3.66 1.63 10.39
CA LEU A 861 -2.36 2.28 10.55
C LEU A 861 -2.57 3.70 11.07
N SER A 862 -1.71 4.13 12.00
CA SER A 862 -1.83 5.50 12.51
C SER A 862 -1.48 6.50 11.40
N ASP A 863 -2.06 7.71 11.47
CA ASP A 863 -1.74 8.80 10.54
C ASP A 863 -0.23 9.08 10.47
N HIS A 864 0.47 8.89 11.60
CA HIS A 864 1.92 9.05 11.67
C HIS A 864 2.67 7.93 10.93
N ASP A 865 2.28 6.67 11.11
CA ASP A 865 2.91 5.54 10.42
C ASP A 865 2.66 5.62 8.91
N MET A 866 1.43 5.97 8.50
CA MET A 866 1.10 6.16 7.09
C MET A 866 1.89 7.32 6.47
N LEU A 867 2.05 8.44 7.19
CA LEU A 867 2.88 9.56 6.74
C LEU A 867 4.34 9.13 6.53
N ASN A 868 4.91 8.37 7.47
CA ASN A 868 6.28 7.84 7.38
C ASN A 868 6.44 6.89 6.19
N ILE A 869 5.48 5.99 5.98
CA ILE A 869 5.46 5.07 4.83
C ILE A 869 5.42 5.88 3.53
N ILE A 870 4.46 6.81 3.37
CA ILE A 870 4.34 7.66 2.17
C ILE A 870 5.65 8.41 1.89
N GLN A 871 6.27 8.98 2.92
CA GLN A 871 7.55 9.65 2.79
C GLN A 871 8.64 8.69 2.30
N ASN A 872 8.74 7.51 2.91
CA ASN A 872 9.73 6.51 2.53
C ASN A 872 9.51 6.04 1.08
N VAL A 873 8.26 5.83 0.64
CA VAL A 873 7.95 5.47 -0.76
C VAL A 873 8.37 6.58 -1.72
N LEU A 874 7.98 7.83 -1.45
CA LEU A 874 8.31 8.97 -2.30
C LEU A 874 9.81 9.28 -2.34
N SER A 875 10.56 8.92 -1.29
CA SER A 875 12.00 9.13 -1.21
C SER A 875 12.81 8.20 -2.12
N GLN A 876 12.25 7.02 -2.45
CA GLN A 876 12.90 6.03 -3.30
C GLN A 876 13.16 6.60 -4.71
N LYS A 877 14.19 6.08 -5.36
CA LYS A 877 14.47 6.34 -6.78
C LYS A 877 13.99 5.10 -7.54
N PHE A 878 12.93 5.26 -8.32
CA PHE A 878 12.33 4.18 -9.12
C PHE A 878 12.87 4.17 -10.54
#